data_AF-A0A7U2NP21-F1
#
_entry.id   AF-A0A7U2NP21-F1
#
_cell.length_a   1.000
_cell.length_b   1.000
_cell.length_c   1.000
_cell.angle_alpha   90.00
_cell.angle_beta   90.00
_cell.angle_gamma   90.00
#
_symmetry.space_group_name_H-M   'P 1'
#
loop_
_entity.id
_entity.type
_entity.pdbx_description
1 polymer ?
#
loop_
_entity_poly.entity_id
_entity_poly.type
_entity_poly.pdbx_seq_one_letter_code
_entity_poly.pdbx_strand_id
1 'polypeptide(L)'
;MKSSTVMKAASLLSPLFASTAFAQDKYTDSKTGIEFWRQVVGTEQTAGGFEWGYALPGAATATNDEYIGYIKGSLESGRQGWSGVSHAGGMPNSLLLVAWPEKDAVKTKFVYAGGYVAPDDYTGNATITQISHTVTDTSFELIYRCQWCWVWNQKGAEGSQLPTSEVQVIGWAQHSKVFDGTWVFHDKGQSQFGARVADARNAKYDTWAKLATPPTTTSAPASSTTPTPTAPISCVGSPVPTDSYDYIVIGGGAGGIPVADKLSESGKSVLLIEKGPPSLARFGGNMGPEWATSNNLTRFDIPGLCNQIWVDSAGVACTDIDQMAGCVLGGGAAVNAALWWKPVDIDWDYNFPSGWKSSDVKGAVDRVFKRIPGTDTPSVDGKRYKQEGFDVLSGALGADGWKSVVANDAPNSKNRVYSHSPFMYENGQRQGPLGAYLPTALARKNFKLLTNTMARRVVRTGGKATGVELESGYCGTVNLNPGGRVVLSAGAFGSSKLLFRSGIGPKDQLSVVKNSALDGSTMIKEADWINLPVGQNLDDHTNTDLVIRHPNVSSYDFYAAWKAPIESDKTAYLSKRSGILAQSAPNIGPLAWEVVKGSDGIDRQLQWTARVEGPGANDTTSMTISQYLGRGSTSRGALSINGALGMVVSKAPYLQNDADTSAVIAGIKSMMAAIKKNPLIEFQVPSANQTVEQYVASLPKTAAKRRANHWIGTAKIGTDSGLTGGTAVVDLNTQVYGTDNIHVVDASIFPGHITTNPTSYIVTIAEHAAAKILALASSGGKPTSSAGPIQSSAKSMSAKPSNTPAPSKAVTSASPATPTSKPAEAWNQCGGTGYTGPTTCVTGYKCVVNNSYYSQCVPN
;
A
#
# COMPACT_ATOMS: atom_id res chain seq x y z
N MET A 1 -9.01 -38.37 -35.87
CA MET A 1 -7.96 -37.64 -35.13
C MET A 1 -8.12 -36.15 -35.40
N LYS A 2 -8.26 -35.31 -34.38
CA LYS A 2 -8.19 -33.83 -34.47
C LYS A 2 -7.54 -33.35 -33.17
N SER A 3 -6.39 -32.68 -33.27
CA SER A 3 -5.60 -32.27 -32.10
C SER A 3 -6.17 -30.99 -31.48
N SER A 4 -6.49 -31.04 -30.19
CA SER A 4 -6.98 -29.90 -29.42
C SER A 4 -5.82 -29.09 -28.83
N THR A 5 -5.46 -27.97 -29.44
CA THR A 5 -4.42 -27.07 -28.93
C THR A 5 -4.93 -26.28 -27.72
N VAL A 6 -4.72 -26.83 -26.52
CA VAL A 6 -5.01 -26.11 -25.26
C VAL A 6 -3.90 -25.10 -24.99
N MET A 7 -4.18 -23.81 -25.22
CA MET A 7 -3.31 -22.74 -24.76
C MET A 7 -3.26 -22.71 -23.23
N LYS A 8 -2.08 -22.90 -22.65
CA LYS A 8 -1.86 -22.75 -21.21
C LYS A 8 -1.76 -21.28 -20.85
N ALA A 9 -2.50 -20.84 -19.82
CA ALA A 9 -2.23 -19.56 -19.18
C ALA A 9 -1.07 -19.74 -18.17
N ALA A 10 -0.05 -18.89 -18.25
CA ALA A 10 0.99 -18.85 -17.23
C ALA A 10 0.45 -18.18 -15.95
N SER A 11 0.74 -18.76 -14.77
CA SER A 11 0.25 -18.29 -13.48
C SER A 11 0.99 -17.02 -13.03
N LEU A 12 0.41 -15.85 -13.35
CA LEU A 12 1.00 -14.55 -13.13
C LEU A 12 0.81 -14.00 -11.70
N LEU A 13 1.41 -14.66 -10.70
CA LEU A 13 2.22 -13.95 -9.69
C LEU A 13 2.93 -14.88 -8.69
N SER A 14 4.26 -14.75 -8.62
CA SER A 14 5.01 -14.82 -7.37
C SER A 14 6.47 -14.42 -7.60
N PRO A 15 6.90 -13.20 -7.23
CA PRO A 15 8.31 -12.82 -7.26
C PRO A 15 9.12 -13.48 -6.12
N LEU A 16 8.50 -14.36 -5.34
CA LEU A 16 9.07 -15.11 -4.22
C LEU A 16 9.67 -16.46 -4.63
N PHE A 17 9.39 -16.97 -5.83
CA PHE A 17 9.96 -18.23 -6.29
C PHE A 17 11.40 -18.04 -6.76
N ALA A 18 12.28 -18.31 -5.78
CA ALA A 18 13.72 -18.46 -5.88
C ALA A 18 14.49 -17.24 -6.36
N SER A 19 15.47 -16.83 -5.54
CA SER A 19 16.80 -16.70 -6.11
C SER A 19 17.27 -18.10 -6.52
N THR A 20 16.86 -18.55 -7.71
CA THR A 20 17.74 -19.45 -8.46
C THR A 20 19.09 -18.74 -8.54
N ALA A 21 20.18 -19.50 -8.46
CA ALA A 21 21.48 -18.94 -8.81
C ALA A 21 21.43 -18.63 -10.31
N PHE A 22 20.92 -17.45 -10.63
CA PHE A 22 20.77 -16.94 -11.98
C PHE A 22 22.11 -17.14 -12.69
N ALA A 23 22.07 -17.77 -13.86
CA ALA A 23 23.25 -17.93 -14.70
C ALA A 23 23.64 -16.54 -15.21
N GLN A 24 24.43 -15.84 -14.40
CA GLN A 24 25.07 -14.60 -14.74
C GLN A 24 26.52 -14.87 -15.11
N ASP A 25 26.91 -14.46 -16.30
CA ASP A 25 28.20 -14.76 -16.88
C ASP A 25 28.79 -13.58 -17.66
N LYS A 26 30.09 -13.68 -17.94
CA LYS A 26 30.75 -12.82 -18.92
C LYS A 26 30.47 -13.38 -20.31
N TYR A 27 29.63 -12.67 -21.06
CA TYR A 27 29.30 -13.00 -22.44
C TYR A 27 30.01 -12.04 -23.39
N THR A 28 30.81 -12.58 -24.30
CA THR A 28 31.44 -11.80 -25.38
C THR A 28 30.69 -12.06 -26.68
N ASP A 29 30.08 -11.02 -27.26
CA ASP A 29 29.51 -11.12 -28.61
C ASP A 29 30.63 -11.29 -29.64
N SER A 30 30.50 -12.30 -30.49
CA SER A 30 31.50 -12.67 -31.50
C SER A 30 31.54 -11.73 -32.70
N LYS A 31 30.51 -10.90 -32.92
CA LYS A 31 30.44 -9.94 -34.04
C LYS A 31 31.08 -8.59 -33.70
N THR A 32 30.85 -8.09 -32.49
CA THR A 32 31.29 -6.76 -32.02
C THR A 32 32.50 -6.80 -31.07
N GLY A 33 32.79 -7.96 -30.46
CA GLY A 33 33.85 -8.09 -29.45
C GLY A 33 33.53 -7.37 -28.14
N ILE A 34 32.25 -7.08 -27.87
CA ILE A 34 31.77 -6.45 -26.62
C ILE A 34 31.57 -7.54 -25.57
N GLU A 35 32.14 -7.34 -24.38
CA GLU A 35 31.93 -8.20 -23.21
C GLU A 35 30.87 -7.57 -22.29
N PHE A 36 29.82 -8.33 -22.01
CA PHE A 36 28.71 -7.96 -21.12
C PHE A 36 28.77 -8.78 -19.84
N TRP A 37 28.34 -8.19 -18.71
CA TRP A 37 27.76 -8.99 -17.64
C TRP A 37 26.32 -9.32 -18.05
N ARG A 38 26.07 -10.60 -18.32
CA ARG A 38 24.81 -11.09 -18.89
C ARG A 38 24.01 -11.85 -17.85
N GLN A 39 22.70 -11.74 -17.92
CA GLN A 39 21.68 -12.54 -17.26
C GLN A 39 21.03 -13.46 -18.29
N VAL A 40 21.11 -14.78 -18.08
CA VAL A 40 20.34 -15.77 -18.85
C VAL A 40 19.09 -16.20 -18.07
N VAL A 41 17.93 -16.19 -18.73
CA VAL A 41 16.65 -16.69 -18.20
C VAL A 41 16.24 -17.91 -19.02
N GLY A 42 16.11 -19.05 -18.36
CA GLY A 42 15.87 -20.33 -19.02
C GLY A 42 14.41 -20.53 -19.45
N THR A 43 14.19 -21.62 -20.21
CA THR A 43 12.89 -21.97 -20.78
C THR A 43 11.86 -22.38 -19.74
N GLU A 44 12.29 -22.68 -18.51
CA GLU A 44 11.43 -22.94 -17.36
C GLU A 44 10.72 -21.69 -16.81
N GLN A 45 11.24 -20.48 -17.09
CA GLN A 45 10.66 -19.20 -16.66
C GLN A 45 9.92 -18.47 -17.78
N THR A 46 10.31 -18.68 -19.05
CA THR A 46 9.62 -18.09 -20.21
C THR A 46 9.86 -18.96 -21.45
N ALA A 47 8.81 -19.24 -22.22
CA ALA A 47 8.92 -20.08 -23.42
C ALA A 47 9.91 -19.49 -24.43
N GLY A 48 10.93 -20.27 -24.82
CA GLY A 48 12.02 -19.85 -25.69
C GLY A 48 13.18 -19.10 -25.01
N GLY A 49 13.10 -18.85 -23.70
CA GLY A 49 14.13 -18.16 -22.92
C GLY A 49 14.16 -16.63 -23.12
N PHE A 50 15.05 -15.96 -22.40
CA PHE A 50 15.36 -14.53 -22.54
C PHE A 50 16.79 -14.28 -22.07
N GLU A 51 17.51 -13.35 -22.69
CA GLU A 51 18.81 -12.89 -22.18
C GLU A 51 18.86 -11.36 -22.16
N TRP A 52 19.46 -10.79 -21.11
CA TRP A 52 19.80 -9.37 -21.05
C TRP A 52 21.21 -9.21 -20.54
N GLY A 53 22.00 -8.32 -21.12
CA GLY A 53 23.34 -8.02 -20.63
C GLY A 53 23.65 -6.53 -20.70
N TYR A 54 24.64 -6.12 -19.92
CA TYR A 54 25.14 -4.75 -19.95
C TYR A 54 26.66 -4.66 -19.75
N ALA A 55 27.23 -3.64 -20.39
CA ALA A 55 28.59 -3.17 -20.17
C ALA A 55 28.53 -1.71 -19.72
N LEU A 56 29.40 -1.35 -18.77
CA LEU A 56 29.49 -0.02 -18.16
C LEU A 56 30.89 0.59 -18.37
N PRO A 57 31.01 1.93 -18.33
CA PRO A 57 32.31 2.62 -18.26
C PRO A 57 33.24 2.02 -17.20
N GLY A 58 34.50 1.78 -17.56
CA GLY A 58 35.49 1.11 -16.70
C GLY A 58 35.74 1.81 -15.36
N ALA A 59 35.62 3.14 -15.33
CA ALA A 59 35.54 3.95 -14.12
C ALA A 59 34.14 4.58 -14.01
N ALA A 60 33.74 5.00 -12.81
CA ALA A 60 32.52 5.80 -12.65
C ALA A 60 32.70 7.17 -13.34
N THR A 61 31.75 7.56 -14.20
CA THR A 61 31.76 8.88 -14.85
C THR A 61 31.13 9.92 -13.92
N ALA A 62 31.12 11.20 -14.30
CA ALA A 62 30.46 12.26 -13.53
C ALA A 62 28.93 12.08 -13.42
N THR A 63 28.32 11.35 -14.37
CA THR A 63 26.87 11.16 -14.49
C THR A 63 26.42 9.72 -14.22
N ASN A 64 27.21 8.71 -14.63
CA ASN A 64 26.87 7.28 -14.65
C ASN A 64 25.50 6.97 -15.31
N ASP A 65 25.13 7.73 -16.34
CA ASP A 65 23.78 7.76 -16.94
C ASP A 65 23.62 6.91 -18.22
N GLU A 66 24.71 6.34 -18.74
CA GLU A 66 24.72 5.50 -19.94
C GLU A 66 25.23 4.06 -19.70
N TYR A 67 24.90 3.16 -20.65
CA TYR A 67 25.44 1.80 -20.75
C TYR A 67 25.38 1.29 -22.21
N ILE A 68 26.06 0.17 -22.49
CA ILE A 68 25.84 -0.61 -23.72
C ILE A 68 25.11 -1.89 -23.31
N GLY A 69 23.93 -2.11 -23.87
CA GLY A 69 23.06 -3.24 -23.56
C GLY A 69 23.06 -4.32 -24.64
N TYR A 70 22.69 -5.53 -24.21
CA TYR A 70 22.38 -6.70 -25.02
C TYR A 70 20.97 -7.17 -24.64
N ILE A 71 20.14 -7.46 -25.63
CA ILE A 71 18.84 -8.15 -25.46
C ILE A 71 18.81 -9.34 -26.41
N LYS A 72 18.36 -10.49 -25.91
CA LYS A 72 17.90 -11.62 -26.71
C LYS A 72 16.45 -11.94 -26.35
N GLY A 73 15.55 -11.68 -27.30
CA GLY A 73 14.14 -11.98 -27.19
C GLY A 73 13.75 -13.25 -27.93
N SER A 74 12.78 -13.99 -27.40
CA SER A 74 12.26 -15.23 -27.99
C SER A 74 10.99 -14.99 -28.79
N LEU A 75 10.90 -15.60 -29.98
CA LEU A 75 9.82 -15.38 -30.94
C LEU A 75 8.97 -16.64 -31.14
N GLU A 76 7.68 -16.41 -31.31
CA GLU A 76 6.72 -17.39 -31.80
C GLU A 76 6.71 -17.45 -33.34
N SER A 77 6.07 -18.48 -33.88
CA SER A 77 5.92 -18.70 -35.32
C SER A 77 5.45 -17.45 -36.08
N GLY A 78 6.10 -17.15 -37.20
CA GLY A 78 5.89 -15.88 -37.93
C GLY A 78 6.60 -14.67 -37.31
N ARG A 79 7.71 -14.92 -36.58
CA ARG A 79 8.54 -13.90 -35.90
C ARG A 79 7.73 -12.99 -34.97
N GLN A 80 6.77 -13.58 -34.26
CA GLN A 80 5.86 -12.85 -33.39
C GLN A 80 6.43 -12.75 -31.97
N GLY A 81 6.50 -11.54 -31.43
CA GLY A 81 6.85 -11.31 -30.03
C GLY A 81 7.45 -9.94 -29.77
N TRP A 82 7.54 -9.59 -28.48
CA TRP A 82 8.35 -8.49 -27.99
C TRP A 82 8.97 -8.83 -26.63
N SER A 83 10.08 -8.17 -26.31
CA SER A 83 10.79 -8.30 -25.02
C SER A 83 11.05 -6.91 -24.43
N GLY A 84 10.82 -6.75 -23.14
CA GLY A 84 10.93 -5.47 -22.44
C GLY A 84 11.85 -5.54 -21.22
N VAL A 85 12.42 -4.39 -20.84
CA VAL A 85 13.36 -4.21 -19.73
C VAL A 85 12.93 -3.00 -18.89
N SER A 86 12.97 -3.12 -17.55
CA SER A 86 12.85 -1.97 -16.63
C SER A 86 14.17 -1.62 -15.97
N HIS A 87 14.52 -0.35 -16.00
CA HIS A 87 15.75 0.19 -15.39
C HIS A 87 15.68 0.34 -13.86
N ALA A 88 14.54 0.04 -13.22
CA ALA A 88 14.40 0.05 -11.74
C ALA A 88 13.77 -1.24 -11.16
N GLY A 89 13.77 -2.34 -11.92
CA GLY A 89 13.18 -3.62 -11.52
C GLY A 89 11.66 -3.69 -11.66
N GLY A 90 10.93 -2.71 -11.13
CA GLY A 90 9.47 -2.62 -11.23
C GLY A 90 8.99 -2.05 -12.57
N MET A 91 7.77 -2.40 -13.00
CA MET A 91 7.12 -1.73 -14.13
C MET A 91 6.70 -0.28 -13.79
N PRO A 92 6.12 0.02 -12.62
CA PRO A 92 5.74 1.39 -12.28
C PRO A 92 6.92 2.33 -12.06
N ASN A 93 6.69 3.61 -12.35
CA ASN A 93 7.54 4.78 -12.10
C ASN A 93 8.99 4.68 -12.62
N SER A 94 9.20 3.86 -13.65
CA SER A 94 10.52 3.46 -14.17
C SER A 94 10.62 3.70 -15.67
N LEU A 95 11.83 3.97 -16.18
CA LEU A 95 12.09 3.94 -17.61
C LEU A 95 12.01 2.50 -18.12
N LEU A 96 11.13 2.24 -19.09
CA LEU A 96 10.98 0.94 -19.73
C LEU A 96 11.51 1.01 -21.17
N LEU A 97 12.31 0.02 -21.57
CA LEU A 97 12.75 -0.17 -22.96
C LEU A 97 12.09 -1.44 -23.50
N VAL A 98 11.38 -1.36 -24.62
CA VAL A 98 10.77 -2.51 -25.31
C VAL A 98 11.37 -2.67 -26.70
N ALA A 99 11.68 -3.91 -27.09
CA ALA A 99 12.23 -4.27 -28.40
C ALA A 99 11.44 -5.40 -29.06
N TRP A 100 11.36 -5.37 -30.40
CA TRP A 100 10.64 -6.37 -31.21
C TRP A 100 11.15 -6.40 -32.66
N PRO A 101 10.99 -7.50 -33.42
CA PRO A 101 11.39 -7.56 -34.82
C PRO A 101 10.40 -6.84 -35.74
N GLU A 102 10.90 -6.16 -36.76
CA GLU A 102 10.16 -5.76 -37.96
C GLU A 102 10.90 -6.34 -39.18
N LYS A 103 10.38 -7.46 -39.71
CA LYS A 103 11.01 -8.28 -40.76
C LYS A 103 12.36 -8.85 -40.29
N ASP A 104 13.46 -8.20 -40.67
CA ASP A 104 14.85 -8.58 -40.37
C ASP A 104 15.56 -7.53 -39.48
N ALA A 105 14.92 -6.38 -39.26
CA ALA A 105 15.39 -5.34 -38.34
C ALA A 105 14.78 -5.52 -36.95
N VAL A 106 15.39 -4.91 -35.93
CA VAL A 106 14.80 -4.80 -34.58
C VAL A 106 14.39 -3.35 -34.33
N LYS A 107 13.16 -3.15 -33.86
CA LYS A 107 12.63 -1.87 -33.36
C LYS A 107 12.82 -1.78 -31.86
N THR A 108 12.86 -0.54 -31.36
CA THR A 108 13.01 -0.21 -29.94
C THR A 108 12.13 0.99 -29.59
N LYS A 109 11.51 1.00 -28.41
CA LYS A 109 10.76 2.15 -27.89
C LYS A 109 11.01 2.34 -26.39
N PHE A 110 11.19 3.58 -25.96
CA PHE A 110 11.09 3.93 -24.54
C PHE A 110 9.64 4.26 -24.18
N VAL A 111 9.17 3.69 -23.09
CA VAL A 111 7.81 3.87 -22.56
C VAL A 111 7.86 3.99 -21.03
N TYR A 112 6.80 4.51 -20.42
CA TYR A 112 6.75 4.78 -18.98
C TYR A 112 5.35 4.49 -18.41
N ALA A 113 5.27 3.76 -17.31
CA ALA A 113 4.02 3.49 -16.61
C ALA A 113 4.01 4.15 -15.22
N GLY A 114 2.99 4.94 -14.88
CA GLY A 114 2.84 5.49 -13.51
C GLY A 114 2.38 4.45 -12.47
N GLY A 115 1.82 3.34 -12.94
CA GLY A 115 1.28 2.22 -12.16
C GLY A 115 1.20 0.95 -13.04
N TYR A 116 0.50 -0.09 -12.59
CA TYR A 116 0.31 -1.33 -13.36
C TYR A 116 -0.78 -1.18 -14.44
N VAL A 117 -0.50 -0.39 -15.47
CA VAL A 117 -1.36 -0.10 -16.63
C VAL A 117 -0.55 -0.06 -17.93
N ALA A 118 -1.22 -0.01 -19.09
CA ALA A 118 -0.56 0.24 -20.36
C ALA A 118 0.32 1.52 -20.27
N PRO A 119 1.61 1.48 -20.67
CA PRO A 119 2.51 2.60 -20.50
C PRO A 119 2.29 3.70 -21.57
N ASP A 120 2.55 4.94 -21.17
CA ASP A 120 2.70 6.08 -22.07
C ASP A 120 4.00 5.98 -22.87
N ASP A 121 4.07 6.63 -24.03
CA ASP A 121 5.34 6.93 -24.69
C ASP A 121 6.20 7.84 -23.81
N TYR A 122 7.49 7.50 -23.66
CA TYR A 122 8.40 8.28 -22.84
C TYR A 122 8.89 9.54 -23.58
N THR A 123 8.82 10.69 -22.92
CA THR A 123 9.11 12.01 -23.51
C THR A 123 10.33 12.71 -22.88
N GLY A 124 11.14 11.99 -22.10
CA GLY A 124 12.37 12.52 -21.50
C GLY A 124 13.64 12.17 -22.30
N ASN A 125 14.80 12.50 -21.75
CA ASN A 125 16.07 12.59 -22.50
C ASN A 125 16.74 11.25 -22.90
N ALA A 126 16.13 10.10 -22.64
CA ALA A 126 16.74 8.79 -22.90
C ALA A 126 16.85 8.51 -24.39
N THR A 127 18.05 8.17 -24.86
CA THR A 127 18.31 7.84 -26.27
C THR A 127 18.90 6.44 -26.42
N ILE A 128 18.58 5.81 -27.56
CA ILE A 128 19.07 4.49 -27.92
C ILE A 128 19.63 4.51 -29.34
N THR A 129 20.86 4.01 -29.49
CA THR A 129 21.54 3.86 -30.79
C THR A 129 21.97 2.42 -30.94
N GLN A 130 21.56 1.76 -32.02
CA GLN A 130 21.91 0.35 -32.25
C GLN A 130 23.38 0.21 -32.68
N ILE A 131 24.01 -0.88 -32.25
CA ILE A 131 25.37 -1.29 -32.66
C ILE A 131 25.26 -2.48 -33.62
N SER A 132 24.41 -3.46 -33.27
CA SER A 132 24.10 -4.60 -34.13
C SER A 132 22.73 -5.19 -33.77
N HIS A 133 22.15 -5.94 -34.69
CA HIS A 133 21.01 -6.81 -34.40
C HIS A 133 21.06 -8.06 -35.28
N THR A 134 20.24 -9.05 -34.97
CA THR A 134 20.01 -10.24 -35.81
C THR A 134 18.61 -10.77 -35.52
N VAL A 135 17.86 -11.14 -36.54
CA VAL A 135 16.54 -11.77 -36.39
C VAL A 135 16.60 -13.17 -37.00
N THR A 136 16.10 -14.15 -36.26
CA THR A 136 15.85 -15.53 -36.70
C THR A 136 14.37 -15.83 -36.56
N ASP A 137 13.92 -17.00 -37.02
CA ASP A 137 12.51 -17.39 -36.93
C ASP A 137 12.07 -17.78 -35.51
N THR A 138 12.99 -17.85 -34.55
CA THR A 138 12.77 -18.24 -33.15
C THR A 138 13.28 -17.22 -32.12
N SER A 139 14.04 -16.21 -32.52
CA SER A 139 14.61 -15.21 -31.62
C SER A 139 15.06 -13.94 -32.34
N PHE A 140 15.21 -12.84 -31.61
CA PHE A 140 15.99 -11.69 -32.06
C PHE A 140 17.09 -11.35 -31.04
N GLU A 141 18.22 -10.85 -31.54
CA GLU A 141 19.32 -10.31 -30.77
C GLU A 141 19.51 -8.84 -31.11
N LEU A 142 19.82 -8.01 -30.11
CA LEU A 142 20.03 -6.57 -30.24
C LEU A 142 21.16 -6.13 -29.31
N ILE A 143 22.16 -5.43 -29.86
CA ILE A 143 23.17 -4.68 -29.10
C ILE A 143 22.96 -3.19 -29.36
N TYR A 144 22.96 -2.40 -28.29
CA TYR A 144 22.61 -0.98 -28.33
C TYR A 144 23.39 -0.17 -27.29
N ARG A 145 23.73 1.08 -27.60
CA ARG A 145 24.12 2.08 -26.60
C ARG A 145 22.86 2.79 -26.10
N CYS A 146 22.72 2.91 -24.79
CA CYS A 146 21.62 3.57 -24.10
C CYS A 146 22.18 4.75 -23.32
N GLN A 147 21.79 5.99 -23.62
CA GLN A 147 22.27 7.20 -22.95
C GLN A 147 21.12 7.91 -22.23
N TRP A 148 21.40 8.49 -21.06
CA TRP A 148 20.37 9.02 -20.15
C TRP A 148 19.30 7.97 -19.79
N CYS A 149 19.73 6.71 -19.60
CA CYS A 149 18.84 5.58 -19.31
C CYS A 149 18.78 5.22 -17.81
N TRP A 150 19.79 5.61 -17.02
CA TRP A 150 19.78 5.43 -15.55
C TRP A 150 19.15 6.60 -14.79
N VAL A 151 18.66 7.63 -15.49
CA VAL A 151 17.94 8.80 -14.95
C VAL A 151 16.79 9.12 -15.90
N TRP A 152 15.59 9.35 -15.38
CA TRP A 152 14.41 9.65 -16.19
C TRP A 152 13.54 10.75 -15.58
N ASN A 153 12.82 11.47 -16.45
CA ASN A 153 11.76 12.39 -16.08
C ASN A 153 10.61 12.23 -17.09
N GLN A 154 9.48 11.68 -16.66
CA GLN A 154 8.24 11.65 -17.45
C GLN A 154 7.25 12.64 -16.86
N LYS A 155 7.06 13.80 -17.50
CA LYS A 155 6.04 14.80 -17.12
C LYS A 155 6.14 15.26 -15.65
N GLY A 156 7.36 15.33 -15.10
CA GLY A 156 7.65 15.63 -13.69
C GLY A 156 7.82 14.39 -12.79
N ALA A 157 7.55 13.18 -13.28
CA ALA A 157 7.88 11.95 -12.58
C ALA A 157 9.39 11.64 -12.75
N GLU A 158 10.19 12.23 -11.88
CA GLU A 158 11.63 12.02 -11.81
C GLU A 158 11.98 10.71 -11.08
N GLY A 159 12.98 10.00 -11.59
CA GLY A 159 13.55 8.81 -10.97
C GLY A 159 14.94 8.50 -11.52
N SER A 160 15.70 7.69 -10.78
CA SER A 160 17.00 7.21 -11.23
C SER A 160 17.38 5.91 -10.54
N GLN A 161 18.26 5.15 -11.19
CA GLN A 161 18.96 4.01 -10.61
C GLN A 161 20.40 4.01 -11.14
N LEU A 162 21.21 4.99 -10.69
CA LEU A 162 22.60 5.09 -11.13
C LEU A 162 23.42 3.85 -10.69
N PRO A 163 24.32 3.29 -11.54
CA PRO A 163 25.22 2.17 -11.24
C PRO A 163 26.38 2.59 -10.32
N THR A 164 26.00 3.06 -9.13
CA THR A 164 26.85 3.46 -7.99
C THR A 164 26.71 2.50 -6.81
N SER A 165 25.61 1.74 -6.76
CA SER A 165 25.41 0.58 -5.88
C SER A 165 26.27 -0.62 -6.31
N GLU A 166 26.40 -1.64 -5.45
CA GLU A 166 27.01 -2.92 -5.86
C GLU A 166 26.16 -3.64 -6.93
N VAL A 167 24.84 -3.50 -6.86
CA VAL A 167 23.87 -4.22 -7.68
C VAL A 167 22.85 -3.25 -8.28
N GLN A 168 22.57 -3.41 -9.57
CA GLN A 168 21.43 -2.82 -10.28
C GLN A 168 20.26 -3.78 -10.27
N VAL A 169 19.05 -3.29 -10.00
CA VAL A 169 17.84 -4.11 -10.06
C VAL A 169 17.18 -3.89 -11.42
N ILE A 170 17.09 -4.96 -12.21
CA ILE A 170 16.61 -4.93 -13.59
C ILE A 170 15.38 -5.82 -13.71
N GLY A 171 14.32 -5.28 -14.32
CA GLY A 171 13.08 -6.01 -14.61
C GLY A 171 13.09 -6.49 -16.06
N TRP A 172 12.41 -7.59 -16.36
CA TRP A 172 12.19 -8.05 -17.73
C TRP A 172 10.78 -8.60 -17.94
N ALA A 173 10.31 -8.57 -19.19
CA ALA A 173 9.05 -9.16 -19.62
C ALA A 173 9.11 -9.63 -21.08
N GLN A 174 8.25 -10.59 -21.47
CA GLN A 174 8.06 -11.02 -22.85
C GLN A 174 6.59 -11.28 -23.22
N HIS A 175 6.24 -11.03 -24.49
CA HIS A 175 4.93 -11.34 -25.07
C HIS A 175 5.08 -12.15 -26.37
N SER A 176 4.13 -13.06 -26.61
CA SER A 176 3.92 -13.89 -27.80
C SER A 176 3.60 -13.16 -29.12
N LYS A 177 3.32 -11.86 -29.08
CA LYS A 177 2.90 -11.06 -30.25
C LYS A 177 3.81 -9.86 -30.48
N VAL A 178 3.95 -9.45 -31.74
CA VAL A 178 4.61 -8.17 -32.08
C VAL A 178 3.76 -6.99 -31.57
N PHE A 179 4.38 -5.84 -31.29
CA PHE A 179 3.64 -4.62 -30.99
C PHE A 179 2.93 -4.08 -32.25
N ASP A 180 1.61 -3.89 -32.17
CA ASP A 180 0.74 -3.48 -33.29
C ASP A 180 0.33 -2.00 -33.25
N GLY A 181 0.76 -1.26 -32.21
CA GLY A 181 0.30 0.08 -31.88
C GLY A 181 -0.35 0.17 -30.49
N THR A 182 -0.83 -0.96 -29.95
CA THR A 182 -1.47 -1.03 -28.62
C THR A 182 -0.62 -1.84 -27.63
N TRP A 183 -0.43 -1.33 -26.41
CA TRP A 183 0.21 -2.09 -25.35
C TRP A 183 -0.78 -3.05 -24.69
N VAL A 184 -0.43 -4.33 -24.70
CA VAL A 184 -1.14 -5.45 -24.08
C VAL A 184 -0.24 -6.15 -23.07
N PHE A 185 -0.84 -6.83 -22.09
CA PHE A 185 -0.13 -7.45 -20.97
C PHE A 185 0.78 -8.61 -21.44
N HIS A 186 2.02 -8.65 -20.95
CA HIS A 186 3.03 -9.67 -21.30
C HIS A 186 2.63 -11.08 -20.86
N ASP A 187 2.51 -12.01 -21.81
CA ASP A 187 1.94 -13.35 -21.61
C ASP A 187 2.97 -14.50 -21.56
N LYS A 188 4.22 -14.30 -22.01
CA LYS A 188 5.26 -15.36 -22.03
C LYS A 188 6.05 -15.47 -20.73
N GLY A 189 6.22 -14.36 -20.01
CA GLY A 189 6.90 -14.32 -18.72
C GLY A 189 7.29 -12.91 -18.30
N GLN A 190 7.57 -12.74 -17.00
CA GLN A 190 8.15 -11.53 -16.41
C GLN A 190 8.88 -11.88 -15.10
N SER A 191 9.94 -11.16 -14.75
CA SER A 191 10.56 -11.19 -13.41
C SER A 191 11.51 -10.00 -13.22
N GLN A 192 12.27 -10.00 -12.12
CA GLN A 192 13.35 -9.06 -11.86
C GLN A 192 14.56 -9.75 -11.22
N PHE A 193 15.76 -9.30 -11.57
CA PHE A 193 17.04 -9.82 -11.09
C PHE A 193 17.94 -8.69 -10.59
N GLY A 194 18.96 -9.03 -9.82
CA GLY A 194 20.04 -8.12 -9.44
C GLY A 194 21.27 -8.39 -10.31
N ALA A 195 21.72 -7.42 -11.08
CA ALA A 195 22.94 -7.49 -11.89
C ALA A 195 24.08 -6.76 -11.17
N ARG A 196 25.26 -7.39 -11.03
CA ARG A 196 26.40 -6.79 -10.33
C ARG A 196 27.07 -5.70 -11.18
N VAL A 197 27.25 -4.53 -10.58
CA VAL A 197 27.85 -3.35 -11.24
C VAL A 197 29.34 -3.55 -11.50
N ALA A 198 30.07 -4.14 -10.55
CA ALA A 198 31.51 -4.33 -10.67
C ALA A 198 31.89 -5.20 -11.87
N ASP A 199 31.15 -6.29 -12.11
CA ASP A 199 31.47 -7.28 -13.16
C ASP A 199 31.14 -6.78 -14.57
N ALA A 200 30.27 -5.77 -14.68
CA ALA A 200 29.85 -5.11 -15.91
C ALA A 200 30.77 -3.95 -16.35
N ARG A 201 31.63 -3.42 -15.47
CA ARG A 201 32.55 -2.32 -15.81
C ARG A 201 33.75 -2.82 -16.60
N ASN A 202 34.03 -2.18 -17.74
CA ASN A 202 35.14 -2.59 -18.61
C ASN A 202 35.91 -1.39 -19.18
N ALA A 203 37.25 -1.46 -19.14
CA ALA A 203 38.12 -0.41 -19.68
C ALA A 203 38.01 -0.23 -21.21
N LYS A 204 37.43 -1.19 -21.94
CA LYS A 204 37.16 -1.09 -23.38
C LYS A 204 35.87 -0.33 -23.73
N TYR A 205 35.07 0.09 -22.74
CA TYR A 205 33.76 0.72 -22.96
C TYR A 205 33.81 1.87 -23.98
N ASP A 206 34.75 2.81 -23.85
CA ASP A 206 34.86 3.99 -24.73
C ASP A 206 35.27 3.65 -26.17
N THR A 207 35.75 2.43 -26.42
CA THR A 207 35.98 1.90 -27.77
C THR A 207 34.70 1.26 -28.32
N TRP A 208 33.99 0.49 -27.51
CA TRP A 208 32.71 -0.12 -27.89
C TRP A 208 31.59 0.90 -28.10
N ALA A 209 31.54 1.97 -27.29
CA ALA A 209 30.55 3.05 -27.39
C ALA A 209 30.63 3.84 -28.72
N LYS A 210 31.76 3.73 -29.44
CA LYS A 210 31.98 4.31 -30.78
C LYS A 210 31.47 3.43 -31.92
N LEU A 211 31.13 2.16 -31.65
CA LEU A 211 30.46 1.29 -32.61
C LEU A 211 28.97 1.67 -32.78
N ALA A 212 28.43 2.48 -31.88
CA ALA A 212 27.09 3.05 -31.98
C ALA A 212 27.08 4.25 -32.94
N THR A 213 27.19 3.98 -34.24
CA THR A 213 27.03 5.02 -35.28
C THR A 213 25.60 5.55 -35.31
N PRO A 214 25.36 6.87 -35.20
CA PRO A 214 24.03 7.43 -35.40
C PRO A 214 23.49 7.11 -36.80
N PRO A 215 22.16 6.92 -36.97
CA PRO A 215 21.57 6.75 -38.29
C PRO A 215 21.82 7.99 -39.14
N THR A 216 22.17 7.80 -40.42
CA THR A 216 22.31 8.89 -41.39
C THR A 216 20.98 9.64 -41.53
N THR A 217 21.00 10.92 -41.23
CA THR A 217 19.79 11.73 -41.02
C THR A 217 19.00 11.96 -42.31
N THR A 218 17.80 11.40 -42.40
CA THR A 218 16.67 12.14 -42.98
C THR A 218 16.19 13.14 -41.94
N SER A 219 16.06 14.41 -42.33
CA SER A 219 15.81 15.52 -41.39
C SER A 219 14.34 15.57 -40.93
N ALA A 220 14.08 15.13 -39.70
CA ALA A 220 12.92 15.60 -38.95
C ALA A 220 13.11 17.09 -38.56
N PRO A 221 12.05 17.92 -38.52
CA PRO A 221 12.18 19.33 -38.15
C PRO A 221 12.64 19.51 -36.69
N ALA A 222 13.65 20.36 -36.47
CA ALA A 222 14.08 20.72 -35.13
C ALA A 222 13.02 21.62 -34.46
N SER A 223 12.17 21.03 -33.60
CA SER A 223 11.25 21.81 -32.77
C SER A 223 11.97 22.33 -31.53
N SER A 224 12.40 23.59 -31.60
CA SER A 224 12.95 24.33 -30.45
C SER A 224 11.84 24.74 -29.48
N THR A 225 11.21 23.75 -28.83
CA THR A 225 10.24 24.00 -27.76
C THR A 225 10.95 24.23 -26.43
N THR A 226 11.23 25.50 -26.14
CA THR A 226 11.28 25.97 -24.75
C THR A 226 10.01 25.47 -24.06
N PRO A 227 10.07 24.88 -22.84
CA PRO A 227 8.90 24.26 -22.23
C PRO A 227 7.82 25.31 -21.93
N THR A 228 6.87 25.45 -22.85
CA THR A 228 5.66 26.24 -22.66
C THR A 228 4.93 25.69 -21.43
N PRO A 229 4.60 26.53 -20.43
CA PRO A 229 3.86 26.06 -19.27
C PRO A 229 2.55 25.43 -19.74
N THR A 230 2.35 24.15 -19.41
CA THR A 230 1.19 23.39 -19.86
C THR A 230 -0.08 24.12 -19.45
N ALA A 231 -0.97 24.40 -20.42
CA ALA A 231 -2.23 25.07 -20.13
C ALA A 231 -2.98 24.31 -19.01
N PRO A 232 -3.58 25.02 -18.04
CA PRO A 232 -4.25 24.36 -16.91
C PRO A 232 -5.29 23.38 -17.43
N ILE A 233 -5.16 22.11 -17.04
CA ILE A 233 -5.97 21.03 -17.59
C ILE A 233 -7.44 21.33 -17.30
N SER A 234 -8.22 21.52 -18.36
CA SER A 234 -9.67 21.65 -18.26
C SER A 234 -10.24 20.37 -17.68
N CYS A 235 -10.85 20.44 -16.50
CA CYS A 235 -11.37 19.27 -15.80
C CYS A 235 -12.42 18.55 -16.66
N VAL A 236 -12.29 17.22 -16.79
CA VAL A 236 -13.13 16.38 -17.63
C VAL A 236 -14.14 15.64 -16.75
N GLY A 237 -15.34 16.19 -16.65
CA GLY A 237 -16.40 15.67 -15.79
C GLY A 237 -17.63 16.57 -15.71
N SER A 238 -18.67 16.12 -15.02
CA SER A 238 -19.88 16.90 -14.76
C SER A 238 -19.64 17.96 -13.68
N PRO A 239 -20.34 19.11 -13.70
CA PRO A 239 -20.30 20.07 -12.58
C PRO A 239 -20.68 19.40 -11.26
N VAL A 240 -19.96 19.72 -10.18
CA VAL A 240 -20.30 19.28 -8.81
C VAL A 240 -21.76 19.59 -8.44
N PRO A 241 -22.42 18.74 -7.63
CA PRO A 241 -23.68 19.10 -6.99
C PRO A 241 -23.55 20.41 -6.20
N THR A 242 -24.58 21.25 -6.25
CA THR A 242 -24.63 22.54 -5.53
C THR A 242 -24.90 22.39 -4.03
N ASP A 243 -25.29 21.19 -3.59
CA ASP A 243 -25.55 20.86 -2.18
C ASP A 243 -24.29 21.04 -1.32
N SER A 244 -24.48 21.49 -0.08
CA SER A 244 -23.43 21.59 0.94
C SER A 244 -23.65 20.58 2.07
N TYR A 245 -22.55 20.04 2.60
CA TYR A 245 -22.59 18.85 3.47
C TYR A 245 -22.01 19.12 4.86
N ASP A 246 -22.61 18.50 5.88
CA ASP A 246 -22.06 18.48 7.24
C ASP A 246 -20.77 17.63 7.29
N TYR A 247 -20.70 16.57 6.49
CA TYR A 247 -19.52 15.72 6.33
C TYR A 247 -19.26 15.37 4.87
N ILE A 248 -18.02 15.56 4.41
CA ILE A 248 -17.52 14.99 3.15
C ILE A 248 -16.48 13.92 3.50
N VAL A 249 -16.76 12.67 3.17
CA VAL A 249 -15.88 11.51 3.38
C VAL A 249 -15.25 11.14 2.03
N ILE A 250 -13.92 11.03 1.99
CA ILE A 250 -13.17 10.77 0.75
C ILE A 250 -12.55 9.37 0.79
N GLY A 251 -12.95 8.50 -0.13
CA GLY A 251 -12.54 7.09 -0.24
C GLY A 251 -13.55 6.15 0.40
N GLY A 252 -14.26 5.37 -0.40
CA GLY A 252 -15.22 4.35 0.02
C GLY A 252 -14.56 3.06 0.50
N GLY A 253 -13.42 3.15 1.20
CA GLY A 253 -12.66 2.00 1.69
C GLY A 253 -13.18 1.42 3.01
N ALA A 254 -12.38 0.53 3.62
CA ALA A 254 -12.70 -0.12 4.89
C ALA A 254 -12.87 0.85 6.09
N GLY A 255 -12.32 2.07 6.01
CA GLY A 255 -12.58 3.14 6.99
C GLY A 255 -13.77 4.04 6.56
N GLY A 256 -13.80 4.42 5.29
CA GLY A 256 -14.75 5.40 4.75
C GLY A 256 -16.20 4.94 4.70
N ILE A 257 -16.47 3.70 4.28
CA ILE A 257 -17.84 3.16 4.27
C ILE A 257 -18.42 3.12 5.69
N PRO A 258 -17.74 2.55 6.72
CA PRO A 258 -18.27 2.57 8.08
C PRO A 258 -18.39 3.97 8.68
N VAL A 259 -17.39 4.85 8.54
CA VAL A 259 -17.47 6.19 9.15
C VAL A 259 -18.62 7.00 8.52
N ALA A 260 -18.86 6.89 7.21
CA ALA A 260 -19.96 7.58 6.54
C ALA A 260 -21.35 7.02 6.92
N ASP A 261 -21.47 5.71 7.17
CA ASP A 261 -22.68 5.12 7.76
C ASP A 261 -22.96 5.70 9.15
N LYS A 262 -21.97 5.72 10.06
CA LYS A 262 -22.16 6.26 11.42
C LYS A 262 -22.45 7.76 11.45
N LEU A 263 -21.80 8.54 10.59
CA LEU A 263 -22.05 9.97 10.49
C LEU A 263 -23.46 10.25 9.94
N SER A 264 -23.91 9.50 8.93
CA SER A 264 -25.27 9.66 8.37
C SER A 264 -26.38 9.13 9.30
N GLU A 265 -26.07 8.17 10.18
CA GLU A 265 -26.97 7.70 11.24
C GLU A 265 -27.34 8.80 12.26
N SER A 266 -26.49 9.82 12.42
CA SER A 266 -26.78 11.00 13.26
C SER A 266 -27.75 12.02 12.64
N GLY A 267 -28.26 11.75 11.43
CA GLY A 267 -29.14 12.65 10.68
C GLY A 267 -28.44 13.80 9.94
N LYS A 268 -27.12 13.94 10.11
CA LYS A 268 -26.26 14.92 9.42
C LYS A 268 -26.16 14.63 7.91
N SER A 269 -25.98 15.66 7.09
CA SER A 269 -25.80 15.46 5.64
C SER A 269 -24.38 14.94 5.33
N VAL A 270 -24.29 13.79 4.67
CA VAL A 270 -23.03 13.10 4.40
C VAL A 270 -22.88 12.79 2.91
N LEU A 271 -21.77 13.24 2.33
CA LEU A 271 -21.31 12.83 1.02
C LEU A 271 -20.16 11.83 1.16
N LEU A 272 -20.26 10.66 0.52
CA LEU A 272 -19.13 9.76 0.29
C LEU A 272 -18.65 9.90 -1.16
N ILE A 273 -17.38 10.21 -1.34
CA ILE A 273 -16.72 10.34 -2.64
C ILE A 273 -15.79 9.15 -2.85
N GLU A 274 -15.88 8.46 -3.97
CA GLU A 274 -15.07 7.29 -4.33
C GLU A 274 -14.48 7.46 -5.74
N LYS A 275 -13.16 7.28 -5.85
CA LYS A 275 -12.39 7.43 -7.09
C LYS A 275 -12.80 6.39 -8.15
N GLY A 276 -13.08 5.15 -7.73
CA GLY A 276 -13.35 4.03 -8.61
C GLY A 276 -14.84 3.75 -8.91
N PRO A 277 -15.11 2.78 -9.80
CA PRO A 277 -16.45 2.32 -10.11
C PRO A 277 -17.08 1.48 -8.98
N PRO A 278 -18.40 1.23 -9.03
CA PRO A 278 -19.06 0.23 -8.19
C PRO A 278 -18.44 -1.16 -8.36
N SER A 279 -18.31 -1.91 -7.25
CA SER A 279 -17.71 -3.25 -7.22
C SER A 279 -18.75 -4.37 -7.26
N LEU A 280 -19.48 -4.60 -6.16
CA LEU A 280 -20.48 -5.66 -6.05
C LEU A 280 -21.67 -5.43 -6.98
N ALA A 281 -22.27 -6.51 -7.48
CA ALA A 281 -23.45 -6.45 -8.37
C ALA A 281 -24.62 -5.67 -7.74
N ARG A 282 -24.82 -5.83 -6.42
CA ARG A 282 -25.84 -5.12 -5.63
C ARG A 282 -25.71 -3.58 -5.60
N PHE A 283 -24.62 -3.02 -6.12
CA PHE A 283 -24.38 -1.58 -6.26
C PHE A 283 -24.21 -1.14 -7.72
N GLY A 284 -24.56 -1.98 -8.70
CA GLY A 284 -24.41 -1.69 -10.13
C GLY A 284 -23.02 -2.02 -10.70
N GLY A 285 -22.20 -2.78 -9.97
CA GLY A 285 -20.95 -3.31 -10.51
C GLY A 285 -21.21 -4.40 -11.56
N ASN A 286 -20.40 -4.43 -12.62
CA ASN A 286 -20.60 -5.30 -13.79
C ASN A 286 -19.32 -6.04 -14.25
N MET A 287 -18.21 -5.90 -13.53
CA MET A 287 -16.92 -6.50 -13.91
C MET A 287 -16.86 -7.98 -13.50
N GLY A 288 -16.74 -8.91 -14.43
CA GLY A 288 -16.62 -10.33 -14.14
C GLY A 288 -16.60 -11.21 -15.38
N PRO A 289 -16.44 -12.53 -15.22
CA PRO A 289 -16.64 -13.47 -16.31
C PRO A 289 -18.15 -13.62 -16.59
N GLU A 290 -18.50 -13.94 -17.84
CA GLU A 290 -19.89 -14.02 -18.31
C GLU A 290 -20.78 -14.92 -17.44
N TRP A 291 -20.25 -16.05 -16.97
CA TRP A 291 -20.98 -16.98 -16.11
C TRP A 291 -21.37 -16.39 -14.75
N ALA A 292 -20.66 -15.35 -14.27
CA ALA A 292 -21.01 -14.61 -13.07
C ALA A 292 -21.95 -13.43 -13.42
N THR A 293 -21.59 -12.61 -14.40
CA THR A 293 -22.32 -11.36 -14.71
C THR A 293 -23.74 -11.63 -15.20
N SER A 294 -23.93 -12.66 -16.02
CA SER A 294 -25.25 -13.13 -16.47
C SER A 294 -26.11 -13.75 -15.34
N ASN A 295 -25.55 -13.92 -14.13
CA ASN A 295 -26.23 -14.37 -12.92
C ASN A 295 -26.28 -13.28 -11.81
N ASN A 296 -26.13 -12.01 -12.19
CA ASN A 296 -26.13 -10.86 -11.28
C ASN A 296 -25.04 -10.96 -10.17
N LEU A 297 -23.82 -11.35 -10.57
CA LEU A 297 -22.64 -11.46 -9.74
C LEU A 297 -21.43 -10.84 -10.44
N THR A 298 -20.50 -10.26 -9.70
CA THR A 298 -19.22 -9.76 -10.21
C THR A 298 -18.03 -10.63 -9.76
N ARG A 299 -16.84 -10.31 -10.29
CA ARG A 299 -15.54 -10.81 -9.79
C ARG A 299 -15.31 -10.53 -8.30
N PHE A 300 -16.00 -9.55 -7.73
CA PHE A 300 -15.85 -9.12 -6.35
C PHE A 300 -16.80 -9.88 -5.42
N ASP A 301 -18.01 -10.20 -5.87
CA ASP A 301 -19.03 -10.94 -5.10
C ASP A 301 -18.59 -12.39 -4.78
N ILE A 302 -17.86 -13.03 -5.70
CA ILE A 302 -17.48 -14.45 -5.63
C ILE A 302 -16.14 -14.65 -4.90
N PRO A 303 -16.11 -15.34 -3.73
CA PRO A 303 -14.87 -15.63 -3.00
C PRO A 303 -13.77 -16.28 -3.84
N GLY A 304 -14.11 -17.29 -4.62
CA GLY A 304 -13.17 -18.04 -5.46
C GLY A 304 -12.58 -17.26 -6.65
N LEU A 305 -12.99 -16.01 -6.88
CA LEU A 305 -12.42 -15.15 -7.93
C LEU A 305 -11.47 -14.06 -7.40
N CYS A 306 -11.23 -13.97 -6.08
CA CYS A 306 -10.45 -12.87 -5.52
C CYS A 306 -8.99 -12.82 -6.01
N ASN A 307 -8.35 -13.98 -6.26
CA ASN A 307 -6.96 -14.02 -6.74
C ASN A 307 -6.79 -13.47 -8.16
N GLN A 308 -7.87 -13.29 -8.93
CA GLN A 308 -7.80 -12.73 -10.29
C GLN A 308 -7.20 -11.31 -10.32
N ILE A 309 -7.27 -10.55 -9.21
CA ILE A 309 -6.64 -9.23 -9.08
C ILE A 309 -5.13 -9.24 -9.38
N TRP A 310 -4.47 -10.38 -9.26
CA TRP A 310 -3.04 -10.52 -9.51
C TRP A 310 -2.67 -10.70 -10.99
N VAL A 311 -3.57 -11.30 -11.78
CA VAL A 311 -3.35 -11.56 -13.23
C VAL A 311 -4.05 -10.55 -14.12
N ASP A 312 -5.10 -9.90 -13.61
CA ASP A 312 -5.84 -8.82 -14.24
C ASP A 312 -6.30 -7.80 -13.18
N SER A 313 -5.67 -6.64 -13.17
CA SER A 313 -5.99 -5.51 -12.28
C SER A 313 -6.42 -4.23 -13.01
N ALA A 314 -6.58 -4.30 -14.34
CA ALA A 314 -6.86 -3.13 -15.16
C ALA A 314 -8.21 -2.51 -14.80
N GLY A 315 -8.23 -1.20 -14.53
CA GLY A 315 -9.43 -0.48 -14.07
C GLY A 315 -9.91 -0.85 -12.65
N VAL A 316 -9.16 -1.68 -11.91
CA VAL A 316 -9.49 -2.11 -10.54
C VAL A 316 -8.43 -1.66 -9.53
N ALA A 317 -7.15 -1.73 -9.88
CA ALA A 317 -6.06 -1.23 -9.04
C ALA A 317 -5.84 0.28 -9.21
N CYS A 318 -5.35 0.93 -8.15
CA CYS A 318 -4.94 2.33 -8.19
C CYS A 318 -3.71 2.51 -9.09
N THR A 319 -3.73 3.57 -9.90
CA THR A 319 -2.75 3.83 -10.98
C THR A 319 -1.71 4.89 -10.64
N ASP A 320 -1.89 5.57 -9.51
CA ASP A 320 -1.10 6.71 -9.01
C ASP A 320 -0.32 6.37 -7.72
N ILE A 321 -0.02 5.08 -7.53
CA ILE A 321 0.80 4.52 -6.45
C ILE A 321 1.71 3.41 -7.03
N ASP A 322 2.83 3.11 -6.36
CA ASP A 322 3.74 2.01 -6.75
C ASP A 322 3.37 0.62 -6.14
N GLN A 323 2.32 0.55 -5.31
CA GLN A 323 1.86 -0.68 -4.65
C GLN A 323 0.48 -1.17 -5.14
N MET A 324 0.05 -2.34 -4.67
CA MET A 324 -1.32 -2.81 -4.90
C MET A 324 -2.29 -2.16 -3.89
N ALA A 325 -3.30 -1.46 -4.41
CA ALA A 325 -4.50 -1.06 -3.68
C ALA A 325 -5.70 -1.06 -4.64
N GLY A 326 -6.88 -1.42 -4.15
CA GLY A 326 -8.11 -1.36 -4.96
C GLY A 326 -8.65 0.07 -5.05
N CYS A 327 -8.81 0.59 -6.27
CA CYS A 327 -9.51 1.83 -6.59
C CYS A 327 -10.87 1.48 -7.22
N VAL A 328 -11.74 0.90 -6.40
CA VAL A 328 -13.15 0.56 -6.66
C VAL A 328 -13.93 0.77 -5.36
N LEU A 329 -15.26 0.89 -5.41
CA LEU A 329 -16.10 0.99 -4.21
C LEU A 329 -15.83 -0.17 -3.22
N GLY A 330 -15.51 0.15 -1.98
CA GLY A 330 -15.01 -0.81 -0.96
C GLY A 330 -13.49 -0.85 -0.83
N GLY A 331 -12.75 -0.30 -1.81
CA GLY A 331 -11.30 -0.28 -1.87
C GLY A 331 -10.67 -1.66 -1.67
N GLY A 332 -9.69 -1.76 -0.77
CA GLY A 332 -9.07 -3.04 -0.39
C GLY A 332 -10.05 -4.11 0.08
N ALA A 333 -11.21 -3.75 0.66
CA ALA A 333 -12.21 -4.73 1.10
C ALA A 333 -12.99 -5.36 -0.07
N ALA A 334 -12.97 -4.76 -1.27
CA ALA A 334 -13.54 -5.36 -2.48
C ALA A 334 -12.62 -6.42 -3.11
N VAL A 335 -11.29 -6.28 -2.96
CA VAL A 335 -10.28 -7.09 -3.68
C VAL A 335 -9.47 -8.05 -2.81
N ASN A 336 -9.41 -7.86 -1.49
CA ASN A 336 -8.62 -8.73 -0.60
C ASN A 336 -9.19 -10.15 -0.49
N ALA A 337 -8.40 -11.07 0.09
CA ALA A 337 -8.82 -12.43 0.47
C ALA A 337 -9.78 -12.48 1.69
N ALA A 338 -10.44 -11.37 2.04
CA ALA A 338 -11.53 -11.27 3.01
C ALA A 338 -11.30 -11.80 4.44
N LEU A 339 -10.08 -12.17 4.84
CA LEU A 339 -9.75 -12.63 6.19
C LEU A 339 -10.19 -11.62 7.26
N TRP A 340 -10.86 -12.10 8.30
CA TRP A 340 -11.65 -11.28 9.23
C TRP A 340 -11.50 -11.69 10.69
N TRP A 341 -10.94 -10.78 11.48
CA TRP A 341 -10.36 -11.08 12.78
C TRP A 341 -11.01 -10.28 13.90
N LYS A 342 -11.55 -10.95 14.92
CA LYS A 342 -11.91 -10.26 16.16
C LYS A 342 -10.62 -9.71 16.79
N PRO A 343 -10.50 -8.37 16.99
CA PRO A 343 -9.24 -7.77 17.42
C PRO A 343 -8.69 -8.37 18.72
N VAL A 344 -7.36 -8.42 18.79
CA VAL A 344 -6.56 -8.87 19.93
C VAL A 344 -6.33 -7.65 20.82
N ASP A 345 -6.60 -7.76 22.13
CA ASP A 345 -6.56 -6.60 23.03
C ASP A 345 -5.16 -5.96 23.10
N ILE A 346 -4.11 -6.80 23.12
CA ILE A 346 -2.71 -6.34 23.20
C ILE A 346 -2.25 -5.52 21.99
N ASP A 347 -2.90 -5.62 20.83
CA ASP A 347 -2.55 -4.78 19.68
C ASP A 347 -2.93 -3.31 19.89
N TRP A 348 -4.07 -3.08 20.55
CA TRP A 348 -4.50 -1.74 20.99
C TRP A 348 -3.65 -1.29 22.18
N ASP A 349 -3.45 -2.17 23.16
CA ASP A 349 -2.76 -1.81 24.39
C ASP A 349 -1.26 -1.57 24.22
N TYR A 350 -0.64 -2.20 23.22
CA TYR A 350 0.75 -1.95 22.82
C TYR A 350 0.90 -0.71 21.94
N ASN A 351 0.14 -0.61 20.83
CA ASN A 351 0.38 0.45 19.84
C ASN A 351 -0.31 1.78 20.15
N PHE A 352 -1.55 1.77 20.64
CA PHE A 352 -2.41 2.97 20.64
C PHE A 352 -2.32 3.79 21.94
N PRO A 353 -2.56 5.11 21.88
CA PRO A 353 -2.60 5.98 23.06
C PRO A 353 -3.85 5.74 23.94
N SER A 354 -3.90 6.39 25.11
CA SER A 354 -5.10 6.40 25.96
C SER A 354 -6.31 6.98 25.20
N GLY A 355 -7.51 6.44 25.45
CA GLY A 355 -8.71 6.74 24.66
C GLY A 355 -8.83 5.89 23.38
N TRP A 356 -7.85 5.01 23.12
CA TRP A 356 -7.77 4.04 22.02
C TRP A 356 -7.21 2.68 22.48
N LYS A 357 -7.14 2.42 23.79
CA LYS A 357 -6.77 1.13 24.39
C LYS A 357 -7.89 0.10 24.19
N SER A 358 -7.63 -1.18 24.46
CA SER A 358 -8.60 -2.28 24.32
C SER A 358 -9.93 -1.98 25.03
N SER A 359 -9.83 -1.48 26.27
CA SER A 359 -10.97 -1.00 27.07
C SER A 359 -11.80 0.09 26.39
N ASP A 360 -11.14 1.00 25.67
CA ASP A 360 -11.78 2.16 25.05
C ASP A 360 -12.49 1.76 23.75
N VAL A 361 -11.85 0.90 22.95
CA VAL A 361 -12.38 0.46 21.65
C VAL A 361 -13.34 -0.73 21.76
N LYS A 362 -13.43 -1.41 22.90
CA LYS A 362 -14.26 -2.62 23.08
C LYS A 362 -15.70 -2.42 22.60
N GLY A 363 -16.31 -1.29 22.95
CA GLY A 363 -17.67 -0.95 22.52
C GLY A 363 -17.82 -0.76 21.01
N ALA A 364 -16.75 -0.39 20.29
CA ALA A 364 -16.71 -0.39 18.82
C ALA A 364 -16.54 -1.82 18.29
N VAL A 365 -15.62 -2.62 18.85
CA VAL A 365 -15.43 -4.03 18.48
C VAL A 365 -16.75 -4.82 18.58
N ASP A 366 -17.50 -4.66 19.68
CA ASP A 366 -18.78 -5.33 19.88
C ASP A 366 -19.81 -4.95 18.80
N ARG A 367 -19.84 -3.69 18.36
CA ARG A 367 -20.72 -3.23 17.25
C ARG A 367 -20.27 -3.74 15.90
N VAL A 368 -18.95 -3.76 15.65
CA VAL A 368 -18.36 -4.29 14.41
C VAL A 368 -18.70 -5.77 14.25
N PHE A 369 -18.49 -6.59 15.28
CA PHE A 369 -18.75 -8.02 15.23
C PHE A 369 -20.23 -8.40 15.35
N LYS A 370 -21.09 -7.49 15.82
CA LYS A 370 -22.55 -7.62 15.65
C LYS A 370 -23.01 -7.40 14.19
N ARG A 371 -22.32 -6.56 13.40
CA ARG A 371 -22.68 -6.29 12.00
C ARG A 371 -21.92 -7.13 10.97
N ILE A 372 -20.73 -7.60 11.31
CA ILE A 372 -19.94 -8.54 10.51
C ILE A 372 -19.35 -9.58 11.49
N PRO A 373 -20.10 -10.64 11.84
CA PRO A 373 -19.59 -11.71 12.72
C PRO A 373 -18.41 -12.44 12.08
N GLY A 374 -18.50 -12.65 10.76
CA GLY A 374 -17.61 -13.49 9.97
C GLY A 374 -17.95 -14.98 10.12
N THR A 375 -17.28 -15.80 9.31
CA THR A 375 -17.41 -17.27 9.34
C THR A 375 -16.10 -17.93 8.89
N ASP A 376 -15.74 -19.06 9.51
CA ASP A 376 -14.67 -19.93 9.01
C ASP A 376 -15.17 -21.04 8.07
N THR A 377 -16.47 -21.05 7.81
CA THR A 377 -17.20 -22.02 7.00
C THR A 377 -18.13 -21.24 6.05
N PRO A 378 -17.59 -20.66 4.97
CA PRO A 378 -18.34 -19.71 4.14
C PRO A 378 -19.29 -20.37 3.13
N SER A 379 -19.13 -21.68 2.84
CA SER A 379 -20.08 -22.45 2.04
C SER A 379 -21.41 -22.58 2.78
N VAL A 380 -22.52 -22.19 2.14
CA VAL A 380 -23.86 -22.17 2.77
C VAL A 380 -24.38 -23.57 3.14
N ASP A 381 -23.78 -24.64 2.62
CA ASP A 381 -24.08 -26.03 3.02
C ASP A 381 -23.38 -26.49 4.31
N GLY A 382 -22.66 -25.59 4.99
CA GLY A 382 -22.02 -25.87 6.28
C GLY A 382 -20.73 -26.70 6.19
N LYS A 383 -20.12 -26.80 5.00
CA LYS A 383 -18.88 -27.57 4.79
C LYS A 383 -17.69 -26.69 4.43
N ARG A 384 -16.49 -27.22 4.67
CA ARG A 384 -15.24 -26.71 4.11
C ARG A 384 -14.74 -27.70 3.05
N TYR A 385 -14.30 -27.16 1.92
CA TYR A 385 -13.86 -27.89 0.73
C TYR A 385 -12.33 -27.88 0.64
N LYS A 386 -11.76 -28.89 -0.03
CA LYS A 386 -10.32 -29.06 -0.22
C LYS A 386 -9.49 -28.93 1.06
N GLN A 387 -9.90 -29.65 2.11
CA GLN A 387 -9.24 -29.58 3.43
C GLN A 387 -8.02 -30.50 3.55
N GLU A 388 -7.66 -31.28 2.54
CA GLU A 388 -6.57 -32.27 2.61
C GLU A 388 -5.22 -31.61 2.95
N GLY A 389 -4.94 -30.43 2.38
CA GLY A 389 -3.78 -29.62 2.75
C GLY A 389 -3.90 -28.95 4.13
N PHE A 390 -5.12 -28.67 4.59
CA PHE A 390 -5.34 -28.19 5.96
C PHE A 390 -5.01 -29.29 6.98
N ASP A 391 -5.50 -30.50 6.76
CA ASP A 391 -5.32 -31.65 7.65
C ASP A 391 -3.85 -32.05 7.78
N VAL A 392 -3.11 -32.05 6.66
CA VAL A 392 -1.65 -32.33 6.62
C VAL A 392 -0.85 -31.38 7.51
N LEU A 393 -1.09 -30.07 7.41
CA LEU A 393 -0.31 -29.07 8.14
C LEU A 393 -0.81 -28.90 9.58
N SER A 394 -2.12 -28.88 9.81
CA SER A 394 -2.70 -28.80 11.16
C SER A 394 -2.37 -30.04 12.01
N GLY A 395 -2.32 -31.23 11.40
CA GLY A 395 -1.86 -32.45 12.07
C GLY A 395 -0.41 -32.38 12.54
N ALA A 396 0.49 -31.82 11.72
CA ALA A 396 1.89 -31.62 12.10
C ALA A 396 2.04 -30.59 13.24
N LEU A 397 1.30 -29.46 13.18
CA LEU A 397 1.26 -28.46 14.25
C LEU A 397 0.71 -29.05 15.56
N GLY A 398 -0.37 -29.82 15.51
CA GLY A 398 -0.94 -30.52 16.66
C GLY A 398 0.04 -31.53 17.28
N ALA A 399 0.81 -32.25 16.46
CA ALA A 399 1.85 -33.18 16.90
C ALA A 399 3.08 -32.50 17.54
N ASP A 400 3.26 -31.19 17.36
CA ASP A 400 4.22 -30.35 18.09
C ASP A 400 3.58 -29.60 19.27
N GLY A 401 2.33 -29.94 19.63
CA GLY A 401 1.62 -29.38 20.77
C GLY A 401 1.06 -27.97 20.55
N TRP A 402 0.94 -27.50 19.31
CA TRP A 402 0.14 -26.31 19.00
C TRP A 402 -1.34 -26.62 19.25
N LYS A 403 -2.12 -25.65 19.74
CA LYS A 403 -3.54 -25.87 20.04
C LYS A 403 -4.44 -25.36 18.92
N SER A 404 -5.38 -26.18 18.49
CA SER A 404 -6.50 -25.74 17.64
C SER A 404 -7.41 -24.78 18.42
N VAL A 405 -7.81 -23.67 17.81
CA VAL A 405 -8.77 -22.70 18.34
C VAL A 405 -9.70 -22.21 17.22
N VAL A 406 -10.91 -21.76 17.56
CA VAL A 406 -11.69 -20.89 16.68
C VAL A 406 -11.20 -19.47 16.91
N ALA A 407 -10.46 -18.91 15.95
CA ALA A 407 -9.64 -17.70 16.17
C ALA A 407 -10.42 -16.44 16.61
N ASN A 408 -11.71 -16.32 16.27
CA ASN A 408 -12.57 -15.20 16.65
C ASN A 408 -13.32 -15.40 17.98
N ASP A 409 -13.45 -16.64 18.46
CA ASP A 409 -13.97 -16.94 19.79
C ASP A 409 -12.87 -16.77 20.85
N ALA A 410 -11.63 -17.08 20.49
CA ALA A 410 -10.43 -16.91 21.30
C ALA A 410 -9.47 -15.84 20.70
N PRO A 411 -9.88 -14.56 20.59
CA PRO A 411 -9.08 -13.51 19.96
C PRO A 411 -7.71 -13.33 20.63
N ASN A 412 -7.65 -13.36 21.97
CA ASN A 412 -6.40 -13.21 22.72
C ASN A 412 -5.51 -14.47 22.75
N SER A 413 -5.98 -15.61 22.22
CA SER A 413 -5.12 -16.78 21.98
C SER A 413 -4.37 -16.61 20.66
N LYS A 414 -3.11 -16.17 20.74
CA LYS A 414 -2.20 -15.93 19.59
C LYS A 414 -0.75 -16.38 19.80
N ASN A 415 -0.54 -17.36 20.69
CA ASN A 415 0.77 -17.99 20.87
C ASN A 415 0.69 -19.53 20.84
N ARG A 416 1.42 -20.17 19.91
CA ARG A 416 1.44 -21.62 19.64
C ARG A 416 0.03 -22.20 19.42
N VAL A 417 -0.76 -21.52 18.59
CA VAL A 417 -2.14 -21.90 18.22
C VAL A 417 -2.37 -21.87 16.71
N TYR A 418 -3.34 -22.65 16.22
CA TYR A 418 -3.81 -22.63 14.83
C TYR A 418 -5.34 -22.67 14.73
N SER A 419 -5.90 -22.28 13.58
CA SER A 419 -7.33 -22.15 13.31
C SER A 419 -7.64 -22.43 11.83
N HIS A 420 -8.90 -22.77 11.51
CA HIS A 420 -9.43 -22.54 10.16
C HIS A 420 -9.47 -21.03 9.85
N SER A 421 -9.53 -20.69 8.57
CA SER A 421 -9.52 -19.29 8.09
C SER A 421 -10.88 -18.61 8.29
N PRO A 422 -11.02 -17.55 9.12
CA PRO A 422 -12.26 -16.79 9.24
C PRO A 422 -12.32 -15.65 8.22
N PHE A 423 -13.50 -15.45 7.61
CA PHE A 423 -13.73 -14.48 6.53
C PHE A 423 -14.91 -13.54 6.83
N MET A 424 -14.89 -12.33 6.25
CA MET A 424 -16.03 -11.38 6.26
C MET A 424 -17.11 -11.74 5.22
N TYR A 425 -17.26 -13.03 4.94
CA TYR A 425 -18.25 -13.58 4.04
C TYR A 425 -19.56 -13.86 4.76
N GLU A 426 -20.66 -13.74 4.02
CA GLU A 426 -22.01 -14.08 4.48
C GLU A 426 -22.81 -14.54 3.25
N ASN A 427 -23.63 -15.57 3.41
CA ASN A 427 -24.39 -16.20 2.32
C ASN A 427 -23.50 -16.58 1.11
N GLY A 428 -22.31 -17.13 1.39
CA GLY A 428 -21.29 -17.57 0.44
C GLY A 428 -20.70 -16.47 -0.46
N GLN A 429 -20.89 -15.20 -0.13
CA GLN A 429 -20.48 -14.05 -0.94
C GLN A 429 -19.64 -13.04 -0.16
N ARG A 430 -18.91 -12.18 -0.88
CA ARG A 430 -18.30 -10.98 -0.31
C ARG A 430 -19.36 -10.04 0.27
N GLN A 431 -19.27 -9.78 1.57
CA GLN A 431 -20.06 -8.77 2.25
C GLN A 431 -19.14 -7.72 2.90
N GLY A 432 -18.64 -7.97 4.12
CA GLY A 432 -17.83 -7.00 4.85
C GLY A 432 -18.49 -5.61 4.97
N PRO A 433 -17.71 -4.51 4.95
CA PRO A 433 -18.26 -3.15 5.01
C PRO A 433 -19.25 -2.83 3.88
N LEU A 434 -18.95 -3.31 2.66
CA LEU A 434 -19.83 -3.21 1.49
C LEU A 434 -21.18 -3.88 1.74
N GLY A 435 -21.20 -5.03 2.40
CA GLY A 435 -22.42 -5.80 2.64
C GLY A 435 -23.27 -5.32 3.82
N ALA A 436 -22.63 -4.75 4.86
CA ALA A 436 -23.28 -4.49 6.15
C ALA A 436 -23.43 -3.00 6.54
N TYR A 437 -22.57 -2.10 6.04
CA TYR A 437 -22.60 -0.67 6.39
C TYR A 437 -23.08 0.21 5.23
N LEU A 438 -22.64 -0.07 4.00
CA LEU A 438 -23.06 0.71 2.84
C LEU A 438 -24.58 0.64 2.56
N PRO A 439 -25.30 -0.49 2.72
CA PRO A 439 -26.74 -0.53 2.50
C PRO A 439 -27.53 0.28 3.53
N THR A 440 -27.07 0.31 4.80
CA THR A 440 -27.72 1.13 5.83
C THR A 440 -27.47 2.62 5.60
N ALA A 441 -26.32 3.01 5.04
CA ALA A 441 -26.07 4.37 4.58
C ALA A 441 -26.97 4.75 3.38
N LEU A 442 -26.99 3.94 2.31
CA LEU A 442 -27.77 4.21 1.09
C LEU A 442 -29.28 4.31 1.32
N ALA A 443 -29.81 3.70 2.39
CA ALA A 443 -31.22 3.83 2.77
C ALA A 443 -31.58 5.20 3.38
N ARG A 444 -30.60 6.04 3.78
CA ARG A 444 -30.85 7.33 4.44
C ARG A 444 -30.88 8.49 3.45
N LYS A 445 -31.94 9.30 3.47
CA LYS A 445 -32.13 10.45 2.56
C LYS A 445 -31.03 11.52 2.65
N ASN A 446 -30.37 11.62 3.82
CA ASN A 446 -29.26 12.53 4.12
C ASN A 446 -27.88 11.98 3.73
N PHE A 447 -27.79 10.78 3.15
CA PHE A 447 -26.56 10.21 2.59
C PHE A 447 -26.53 10.34 1.06
N LYS A 448 -25.35 10.60 0.50
CA LYS A 448 -25.08 10.65 -0.94
C LYS A 448 -23.76 9.92 -1.25
N LEU A 449 -23.68 9.27 -2.41
CA LEU A 449 -22.50 8.58 -2.90
C LEU A 449 -22.18 9.06 -4.32
N LEU A 450 -20.92 9.41 -4.58
CA LEU A 450 -20.37 9.67 -5.92
C LEU A 450 -19.22 8.70 -6.19
N THR A 451 -19.42 7.74 -7.08
CA THR A 451 -18.37 6.84 -7.61
C THR A 451 -17.72 7.44 -8.86
N ASN A 452 -16.63 6.85 -9.37
CA ASN A 452 -15.86 7.35 -10.51
C ASN A 452 -15.34 8.80 -10.34
N THR A 453 -15.19 9.26 -9.10
CA THR A 453 -15.05 10.67 -8.74
C THR A 453 -13.75 10.90 -7.96
N MET A 454 -12.75 11.50 -8.60
CA MET A 454 -11.45 11.72 -7.96
C MET A 454 -11.41 13.08 -7.24
N ALA A 455 -11.29 13.03 -5.92
CA ALA A 455 -10.95 14.20 -5.12
C ALA A 455 -9.47 14.57 -5.31
N ARG A 456 -9.23 15.84 -5.65
CA ARG A 456 -7.90 16.41 -5.85
C ARG A 456 -7.20 16.67 -4.53
N ARG A 457 -7.89 17.39 -3.64
CA ARG A 457 -7.41 17.97 -2.37
C ARG A 457 -8.57 18.59 -1.57
N VAL A 458 -8.33 18.86 -0.28
CA VAL A 458 -9.17 19.71 0.55
C VAL A 458 -8.89 21.19 0.27
N VAL A 459 -9.95 21.98 0.05
CA VAL A 459 -9.90 23.45 -0.05
C VAL A 459 -10.02 24.04 1.34
N ARG A 460 -9.08 24.93 1.72
CA ARG A 460 -8.99 25.50 3.07
C ARG A 460 -8.48 26.94 3.09
N THR A 461 -8.77 27.65 4.18
CA THR A 461 -8.19 28.96 4.52
C THR A 461 -7.56 28.84 5.90
N GLY A 462 -6.24 29.00 6.00
CA GLY A 462 -5.49 28.58 7.19
C GLY A 462 -5.79 27.11 7.55
N GLY A 463 -6.06 26.83 8.82
CA GLY A 463 -6.45 25.49 9.30
C GLY A 463 -7.86 25.03 8.94
N LYS A 464 -8.72 25.89 8.36
CA LYS A 464 -10.15 25.59 8.21
C LYS A 464 -10.50 25.18 6.79
N ALA A 465 -10.96 23.94 6.62
CA ALA A 465 -11.53 23.46 5.37
C ALA A 465 -12.88 24.13 5.08
N THR A 466 -13.09 24.48 3.81
CA THR A 466 -14.33 25.03 3.26
C THR A 466 -15.01 24.07 2.29
N GLY A 467 -14.27 23.13 1.71
CA GLY A 467 -14.77 22.17 0.73
C GLY A 467 -13.72 21.20 0.22
N VAL A 468 -14.06 20.43 -0.80
CA VAL A 468 -13.18 19.45 -1.47
C VAL A 468 -13.20 19.71 -2.97
N GLU A 469 -12.03 19.90 -3.58
CA GLU A 469 -11.87 20.10 -5.03
C GLU A 469 -11.79 18.74 -5.73
N LEU A 470 -12.50 18.57 -6.85
CA LEU A 470 -12.57 17.34 -7.65
C LEU A 470 -11.96 17.56 -9.04
N GLU A 471 -11.23 16.55 -9.53
CA GLU A 471 -10.44 16.63 -10.78
C GLU A 471 -10.84 15.62 -11.86
N SER A 472 -11.75 14.69 -11.59
CA SER A 472 -12.23 13.71 -12.57
C SER A 472 -13.61 13.14 -12.19
N GLY A 473 -14.44 12.87 -13.20
CA GLY A 473 -15.82 12.38 -13.07
C GLY A 473 -16.79 13.50 -12.72
N TYR A 474 -16.56 14.16 -11.58
CA TYR A 474 -17.13 15.47 -11.25
C TYR A 474 -16.02 16.53 -11.14
N CYS A 475 -16.38 17.78 -11.42
CA CYS A 475 -15.47 18.91 -11.55
C CYS A 475 -15.96 20.12 -10.75
N GLY A 476 -15.06 20.74 -9.99
CA GLY A 476 -15.33 21.90 -9.13
C GLY A 476 -15.09 21.63 -7.65
N THR A 477 -15.64 22.46 -6.76
CA THR A 477 -15.52 22.29 -5.30
C THR A 477 -16.87 21.95 -4.68
N VAL A 478 -16.96 20.82 -3.98
CA VAL A 478 -18.10 20.51 -3.11
C VAL A 478 -17.89 21.24 -1.78
N ASN A 479 -18.89 22.01 -1.34
CA ASN A 479 -18.79 22.87 -0.16
C ASN A 479 -19.23 22.17 1.13
N LEU A 480 -18.68 22.62 2.26
CA LEU A 480 -19.13 22.25 3.60
C LEU A 480 -20.20 23.22 4.10
N ASN A 481 -21.14 22.68 4.89
CA ASN A 481 -22.02 23.48 5.73
C ASN A 481 -21.23 24.26 6.80
N PRO A 482 -21.78 25.35 7.37
CA PRO A 482 -21.18 26.03 8.51
C PRO A 482 -20.93 25.08 9.70
N GLY A 483 -19.66 24.82 10.01
CA GLY A 483 -19.26 23.85 11.05
C GLY A 483 -19.11 22.40 10.57
N GLY A 484 -19.26 22.16 9.26
CA GLY A 484 -19.01 20.86 8.62
C GLY A 484 -17.53 20.47 8.58
N ARG A 485 -17.26 19.20 8.29
CA ARG A 485 -15.93 18.56 8.40
C ARG A 485 -15.59 17.70 7.18
N VAL A 486 -14.31 17.57 6.86
CA VAL A 486 -13.79 16.59 5.90
C VAL A 486 -13.22 15.39 6.63
N VAL A 487 -13.47 14.18 6.12
CA VAL A 487 -12.89 12.93 6.62
C VAL A 487 -12.13 12.25 5.48
N LEU A 488 -10.82 12.14 5.62
CA LEU A 488 -9.95 11.44 4.67
C LEU A 488 -9.94 9.95 5.02
N SER A 489 -10.39 9.12 4.09
CA SER A 489 -10.49 7.66 4.22
C SER A 489 -9.94 6.92 2.99
N ALA A 490 -9.05 7.59 2.23
CA ALA A 490 -8.48 7.12 0.97
C ALA A 490 -7.25 6.19 1.15
N GLY A 491 -6.97 5.74 2.39
CA GLY A 491 -5.92 4.78 2.73
C GLY A 491 -4.53 5.40 2.88
N ALA A 492 -3.57 4.58 3.29
CA ALA A 492 -2.20 5.01 3.63
C ALA A 492 -1.53 5.90 2.57
N PHE A 493 -1.73 5.60 1.29
CA PHE A 493 -1.23 6.38 0.16
C PHE A 493 -2.15 7.56 -0.19
N GLY A 494 -3.45 7.31 -0.38
CA GLY A 494 -4.41 8.30 -0.86
C GLY A 494 -4.68 9.44 0.11
N SER A 495 -4.82 9.15 1.41
CA SER A 495 -4.98 10.20 2.43
C SER A 495 -3.69 11.02 2.60
N SER A 496 -2.50 10.40 2.47
CA SER A 496 -1.23 11.14 2.44
C SER A 496 -1.14 12.07 1.21
N LYS A 497 -1.51 11.57 0.03
CA LYS A 497 -1.56 12.37 -1.22
C LYS A 497 -2.50 13.57 -1.08
N LEU A 498 -3.69 13.37 -0.51
CA LEU A 498 -4.67 14.44 -0.28
C LEU A 498 -4.13 15.50 0.70
N LEU A 499 -3.44 15.10 1.78
CA LEU A 499 -2.79 16.02 2.70
C LEU A 499 -1.67 16.81 2.02
N PHE A 500 -0.78 16.15 1.29
CA PHE A 500 0.30 16.82 0.54
C PHE A 500 -0.26 17.85 -0.46
N ARG A 501 -1.28 17.49 -1.25
CA ARG A 501 -1.94 18.39 -2.23
C ARG A 501 -2.75 19.52 -1.58
N SER A 502 -3.10 19.36 -0.30
CA SER A 502 -3.65 20.43 0.56
C SER A 502 -2.59 21.25 1.30
N GLY A 503 -1.29 21.07 1.04
CA GLY A 503 -0.22 21.80 1.73
C GLY A 503 -0.06 21.38 3.20
N ILE A 504 -0.26 20.10 3.51
CA ILE A 504 -0.12 19.52 4.85
C ILE A 504 0.84 18.32 4.77
N GLY A 505 2.00 18.41 5.42
CA GLY A 505 3.06 17.39 5.34
C GLY A 505 4.48 17.97 5.47
N PRO A 506 5.52 17.16 5.28
CA PRO A 506 6.91 17.60 5.32
C PRO A 506 7.21 18.59 4.19
N LYS A 507 7.94 19.68 4.49
CA LYS A 507 8.18 20.78 3.53
C LYS A 507 8.74 20.33 2.18
N ASP A 508 9.64 19.34 2.17
CA ASP A 508 10.21 18.74 0.96
C ASP A 508 9.12 18.12 0.06
N GLN A 509 8.20 17.35 0.65
CA GLN A 509 7.08 16.75 -0.09
C GLN A 509 6.10 17.82 -0.59
N LEU A 510 5.88 18.88 0.19
CA LEU A 510 5.06 20.03 -0.25
C LEU A 510 5.72 20.81 -1.38
N SER A 511 7.05 20.97 -1.38
CA SER A 511 7.81 21.55 -2.48
C SER A 511 7.73 20.72 -3.77
N VAL A 512 7.67 19.39 -3.69
CA VAL A 512 7.42 18.55 -4.88
C VAL A 512 6.04 18.83 -5.48
N VAL A 513 4.99 18.93 -4.66
CA VAL A 513 3.65 19.33 -5.15
C VAL A 513 3.70 20.75 -5.74
N LYS A 514 4.41 21.68 -5.08
CA LYS A 514 4.52 23.07 -5.52
C LYS A 514 5.22 23.25 -6.87
N ASN A 515 6.15 22.35 -7.18
CA ASN A 515 6.88 22.32 -8.44
C ASN A 515 6.22 21.41 -9.50
N SER A 516 5.16 20.68 -9.15
CA SER A 516 4.43 19.82 -10.10
C SER A 516 3.72 20.64 -11.18
N ALA A 517 3.72 20.12 -12.42
CA ALA A 517 3.00 20.75 -13.54
C ALA A 517 1.46 20.73 -13.36
N LEU A 518 0.94 19.81 -12.54
CA LEU A 518 -0.50 19.65 -12.30
C LEU A 518 -1.04 20.64 -11.25
N ASP A 519 -0.39 20.73 -10.09
CA ASP A 519 -0.91 21.49 -8.94
C ASP A 519 -0.14 22.78 -8.66
N GLY A 520 1.11 22.94 -9.10
CA GLY A 520 2.02 23.99 -8.63
C GLY A 520 1.53 25.43 -8.80
N SER A 521 0.76 25.70 -9.86
CA SER A 521 0.14 27.01 -10.14
C SER A 521 -1.09 27.32 -9.28
N THR A 522 -1.78 26.29 -8.77
CA THR A 522 -3.02 26.42 -7.98
C THR A 522 -2.87 25.97 -6.53
N MET A 523 -1.71 25.46 -6.12
CA MET A 523 -1.40 25.03 -4.75
C MET A 523 -1.56 26.17 -3.75
N ILE A 524 -2.05 25.84 -2.55
CA ILE A 524 -2.13 26.80 -1.44
C ILE A 524 -0.73 27.39 -1.13
N LYS A 525 -0.71 28.67 -0.75
CA LYS A 525 0.51 29.44 -0.52
C LYS A 525 1.39 28.79 0.56
N GLU A 526 2.69 28.96 0.43
CA GLU A 526 3.69 28.38 1.35
C GLU A 526 3.56 28.91 2.79
N ALA A 527 3.05 30.14 2.94
CA ALA A 527 2.72 30.73 4.23
C ALA A 527 1.55 30.03 4.97
N ASP A 528 0.70 29.30 4.25
CA ASP A 528 -0.42 28.52 4.79
C ASP A 528 -0.07 27.02 4.98
N TRP A 529 1.18 26.61 4.74
CA TRP A 529 1.60 25.20 4.85
C TRP A 529 1.66 24.71 6.29
N ILE A 530 1.16 23.51 6.53
CA ILE A 530 1.11 22.88 7.85
C ILE A 530 2.15 21.74 7.89
N ASN A 531 3.28 21.98 8.54
CA ASN A 531 4.38 21.01 8.60
C ASN A 531 4.06 19.88 9.59
N LEU A 532 3.76 18.68 9.08
CA LEU A 532 3.47 17.46 9.85
C LEU A 532 4.23 16.26 9.25
N PRO A 533 4.50 15.19 10.02
CA PRO A 533 5.21 13.99 9.56
C PRO A 533 4.34 13.08 8.66
N VAL A 534 3.54 13.64 7.76
CA VAL A 534 2.73 12.89 6.79
C VAL A 534 3.64 12.05 5.88
N GLY A 535 3.28 10.80 5.65
CA GLY A 535 4.08 9.82 4.91
C GLY A 535 5.17 9.12 5.73
N GLN A 536 5.56 9.67 6.88
CA GLN A 536 6.50 9.00 7.80
C GLN A 536 5.79 7.88 8.58
N ASN A 537 6.56 7.03 9.29
CA ASN A 537 6.01 5.90 10.07
C ASN A 537 5.19 4.90 9.20
N LEU A 538 5.50 4.78 7.90
CA LEU A 538 4.95 3.72 7.07
C LEU A 538 5.35 2.35 7.66
N ASP A 539 4.39 1.46 7.77
CA ASP A 539 4.57 0.09 8.27
C ASP A 539 3.74 -0.89 7.41
N ASP A 540 4.19 -2.14 7.31
CA ASP A 540 3.50 -3.28 6.66
C ASP A 540 4.00 -4.56 7.33
N HIS A 541 3.15 -5.58 7.40
CA HIS A 541 3.56 -6.93 7.80
C HIS A 541 4.76 -7.38 6.95
N THR A 542 5.90 -7.68 7.58
CA THR A 542 7.06 -8.18 6.83
C THR A 542 6.79 -9.62 6.41
N ASN A 543 6.59 -9.85 5.12
CA ASN A 543 6.32 -11.17 4.56
C ASN A 543 7.59 -12.02 4.38
N THR A 544 7.48 -13.33 4.66
CA THR A 544 8.51 -14.34 4.33
C THR A 544 7.84 -15.69 4.02
N ASP A 545 7.89 -16.15 2.76
CA ASP A 545 7.17 -17.37 2.32
C ASP A 545 8.03 -18.64 2.42
N LEU A 546 7.56 -19.62 3.20
CA LEU A 546 8.05 -20.99 3.14
C LEU A 546 7.24 -21.78 2.11
N VAL A 547 7.82 -22.84 1.51
CA VAL A 547 7.11 -23.72 0.58
C VAL A 547 7.37 -25.17 0.97
N ILE A 548 6.28 -25.93 1.11
CA ILE A 548 6.30 -27.36 1.42
C ILE A 548 5.56 -28.17 0.34
N ARG A 549 5.92 -29.43 0.16
CA ARG A 549 5.19 -30.41 -0.68
C ARG A 549 4.79 -31.62 0.14
N HIS A 550 3.61 -32.18 -0.13
CA HIS A 550 3.15 -33.42 0.51
C HIS A 550 2.15 -34.17 -0.40
N PRO A 551 2.22 -35.51 -0.55
CA PRO A 551 1.41 -36.26 -1.53
C PRO A 551 -0.11 -36.08 -1.42
N ASN A 552 -0.64 -35.88 -0.21
CA ASN A 552 -2.08 -35.69 0.02
C ASN A 552 -2.59 -34.26 -0.24
N VAL A 553 -1.72 -33.30 -0.57
CA VAL A 553 -2.15 -31.93 -0.90
C VAL A 553 -2.77 -31.95 -2.30
N SER A 554 -3.93 -31.30 -2.45
CA SER A 554 -4.63 -31.20 -3.73
C SER A 554 -5.03 -29.75 -4.01
N SER A 555 -4.41 -29.14 -5.03
CA SER A 555 -4.74 -27.79 -5.46
C SER A 555 -6.12 -27.68 -6.14
N TYR A 556 -6.54 -26.43 -6.34
CA TYR A 556 -7.69 -26.07 -7.17
C TYR A 556 -7.29 -24.88 -8.04
N ASP A 557 -7.53 -24.96 -9.35
CA ASP A 557 -7.18 -23.88 -10.27
C ASP A 557 -8.28 -22.81 -10.34
N PHE A 558 -8.18 -21.86 -9.41
CA PHE A 558 -9.04 -20.69 -9.36
C PHE A 558 -8.82 -19.71 -10.53
N TYR A 559 -7.69 -19.78 -11.25
CA TYR A 559 -7.44 -18.96 -12.44
C TYR A 559 -8.14 -19.55 -13.66
N ALA A 560 -8.12 -20.88 -13.83
CA ALA A 560 -8.98 -21.56 -14.80
C ALA A 560 -10.47 -21.28 -14.51
N ALA A 561 -10.87 -21.21 -13.23
CA ALA A 561 -12.23 -20.90 -12.83
C ALA A 561 -12.75 -19.51 -13.27
N TRP A 562 -11.88 -18.59 -13.71
CA TRP A 562 -12.31 -17.37 -14.40
C TRP A 562 -13.00 -17.70 -15.74
N LYS A 563 -12.36 -18.50 -16.60
CA LYS A 563 -12.82 -18.78 -17.97
C LYS A 563 -13.66 -20.05 -18.09
N ALA A 564 -13.26 -21.11 -17.39
CA ALA A 564 -13.81 -22.45 -17.48
C ALA A 564 -13.81 -23.11 -16.09
N PRO A 565 -14.66 -22.65 -15.15
CA PRO A 565 -14.84 -23.32 -13.86
C PRO A 565 -15.37 -24.75 -14.04
N ILE A 566 -15.00 -25.63 -13.12
CA ILE A 566 -15.54 -27.00 -13.09
C ILE A 566 -17.05 -26.92 -12.91
N GLU A 567 -17.80 -27.54 -13.82
CA GLU A 567 -19.25 -27.29 -13.95
C GLU A 567 -20.02 -27.63 -12.66
N SER A 568 -19.63 -28.67 -11.92
CA SER A 568 -20.21 -29.01 -10.62
C SER A 568 -20.08 -27.88 -9.59
N ASP A 569 -18.93 -27.21 -9.55
CA ASP A 569 -18.64 -26.15 -8.59
C ASP A 569 -19.32 -24.85 -9.00
N LYS A 570 -19.32 -24.55 -10.31
CA LYS A 570 -20.09 -23.46 -10.91
C LYS A 570 -21.58 -23.62 -10.57
N THR A 571 -22.14 -24.81 -10.78
CA THR A 571 -23.55 -25.12 -10.44
C THR A 571 -23.81 -25.02 -8.94
N ALA A 572 -22.96 -25.60 -8.08
CA ALA A 572 -23.12 -25.55 -6.62
C ALA A 572 -23.06 -24.11 -6.06
N TYR A 573 -22.22 -23.26 -6.66
CA TYR A 573 -22.10 -21.87 -6.27
C TYR A 573 -23.26 -21.02 -6.79
N LEU A 574 -23.60 -21.12 -8.08
CA LEU A 574 -24.69 -20.34 -8.68
C LEU A 574 -26.06 -20.70 -8.10
N SER A 575 -26.33 -21.99 -7.84
CA SER A 575 -27.63 -22.44 -7.32
C SER A 575 -27.80 -22.36 -5.81
N LYS A 576 -26.71 -22.52 -5.02
CA LYS A 576 -26.78 -22.66 -3.55
C LYS A 576 -25.76 -21.86 -2.76
N ARG A 577 -24.86 -21.09 -3.40
CA ARG A 577 -23.72 -20.41 -2.76
C ARG A 577 -22.87 -21.35 -1.90
N SER A 578 -22.65 -22.55 -2.45
CA SER A 578 -21.90 -23.64 -1.81
C SER A 578 -20.75 -24.12 -2.69
N GLY A 579 -19.83 -24.90 -2.14
CA GLY A 579 -18.66 -25.42 -2.86
C GLY A 579 -17.42 -24.55 -2.72
N ILE A 580 -16.33 -25.01 -3.34
CA ILE A 580 -15.00 -24.38 -3.27
C ILE A 580 -14.97 -22.91 -3.72
N LEU A 581 -15.86 -22.48 -4.62
CA LEU A 581 -15.97 -21.10 -5.06
C LEU A 581 -16.56 -20.13 -4.01
N ALA A 582 -17.12 -20.66 -2.91
CA ALA A 582 -17.51 -19.89 -1.73
C ALA A 582 -16.35 -19.70 -0.72
N GLN A 583 -15.19 -20.33 -0.93
CA GLN A 583 -13.95 -20.06 -0.22
C GLN A 583 -13.06 -19.10 -1.03
N SER A 584 -12.16 -18.37 -0.36
CA SER A 584 -11.20 -17.51 -1.05
C SER A 584 -10.24 -18.31 -1.92
N ALA A 585 -9.77 -17.65 -2.98
CA ALA A 585 -8.69 -18.12 -3.85
C ALA A 585 -7.33 -17.48 -3.46
N PRO A 586 -6.22 -18.23 -3.46
CA PRO A 586 -6.16 -19.69 -3.52
C PRO A 586 -6.68 -20.30 -2.21
N ASN A 587 -6.89 -21.61 -2.16
CA ASN A 587 -7.52 -22.25 -1.01
C ASN A 587 -6.66 -22.09 0.26
N ILE A 588 -7.13 -21.29 1.21
CA ILE A 588 -6.38 -20.92 2.41
C ILE A 588 -6.53 -22.02 3.47
N GLY A 589 -5.40 -22.59 3.89
CA GLY A 589 -5.30 -23.66 4.87
C GLY A 589 -5.30 -23.13 6.31
N PRO A 590 -4.51 -23.72 7.22
CA PRO A 590 -4.49 -23.30 8.61
C PRO A 590 -3.80 -21.95 8.74
N LEU A 591 -4.36 -21.13 9.63
CA LEU A 591 -3.79 -19.88 10.07
C LEU A 591 -3.27 -20.08 11.48
N ALA A 592 -2.02 -19.72 11.74
CA ALA A 592 -1.34 -20.01 13.01
C ALA A 592 -0.58 -18.80 13.55
N TRP A 593 -0.33 -18.77 14.86
CA TRP A 593 0.32 -17.64 15.52
C TRP A 593 1.25 -18.07 16.63
N GLU A 594 2.36 -17.35 16.75
CA GLU A 594 3.33 -17.48 17.84
C GLU A 594 3.90 -16.11 18.23
N VAL A 595 4.35 -16.01 19.48
CA VAL A 595 5.06 -14.84 20.00
C VAL A 595 6.52 -15.21 20.20
N VAL A 596 7.41 -14.47 19.54
CA VAL A 596 8.86 -14.67 19.55
C VAL A 596 9.52 -13.45 20.17
N LYS A 597 10.39 -13.65 21.15
CA LYS A 597 11.14 -12.55 21.79
C LYS A 597 12.36 -12.22 20.92
N GLY A 598 12.48 -10.97 20.48
CA GLY A 598 13.64 -10.51 19.73
C GLY A 598 14.89 -10.36 20.58
N SER A 599 16.05 -10.18 19.95
CA SER A 599 17.34 -9.97 20.64
C SER A 599 17.40 -8.70 21.51
N ASP A 600 16.47 -7.75 21.31
CA ASP A 600 16.25 -6.56 22.14
C ASP A 600 15.31 -6.79 23.34
N GLY A 601 14.81 -8.01 23.53
CA GLY A 601 13.86 -8.37 24.58
C GLY A 601 12.39 -8.03 24.27
N ILE A 602 12.08 -7.40 23.12
CA ILE A 602 10.70 -7.07 22.73
C ILE A 602 10.01 -8.31 22.16
N ASP A 603 8.84 -8.63 22.72
CA ASP A 603 7.97 -9.70 22.23
C ASP A 603 7.34 -9.29 20.90
N ARG A 604 7.67 -10.02 19.83
CA ARG A 604 7.16 -9.83 18.48
C ARG A 604 6.12 -10.89 18.13
N GLN A 605 5.04 -10.45 17.51
CA GLN A 605 3.97 -11.32 17.04
C GLN A 605 4.27 -11.79 15.62
N LEU A 606 4.10 -13.10 15.40
CA LEU A 606 4.06 -13.70 14.08
C LEU A 606 2.64 -14.20 13.79
N GLN A 607 2.16 -13.97 12.57
CA GLN A 607 1.06 -14.72 11.95
C GLN A 607 1.65 -15.59 10.84
N TRP A 608 1.06 -16.76 10.64
CA TRP A 608 1.33 -17.68 9.56
C TRP A 608 0.07 -17.88 8.72
N THR A 609 0.19 -17.75 7.40
CA THR A 609 -0.90 -17.96 6.45
C THR A 609 -0.50 -19.01 5.42
N ALA A 610 -0.97 -20.24 5.63
CA ALA A 610 -0.80 -21.35 4.70
C ALA A 610 -1.85 -21.31 3.59
N ARG A 611 -1.46 -21.63 2.36
CA ARG A 611 -2.36 -21.70 1.19
C ARG A 611 -1.91 -22.81 0.23
N VAL A 612 -2.87 -23.46 -0.43
CA VAL A 612 -2.59 -24.49 -1.45
C VAL A 612 -2.29 -23.81 -2.78
N GLU A 613 -1.06 -23.34 -2.91
CA GLU A 613 -0.48 -22.64 -4.06
C GLU A 613 1.03 -22.96 -4.08
N GLY A 614 1.58 -23.27 -5.24
CA GLY A 614 2.96 -23.77 -5.40
C GLY A 614 3.81 -22.98 -6.40
N PRO A 615 5.08 -23.37 -6.61
CA PRO A 615 6.08 -22.62 -7.39
C PRO A 615 5.76 -22.37 -8.88
N GLY A 616 4.73 -23.00 -9.44
CA GLY A 616 4.26 -22.74 -10.79
C GLY A 616 2.99 -23.49 -11.13
N ALA A 617 2.36 -23.15 -12.25
CA ALA A 617 1.02 -23.60 -12.65
C ALA A 617 0.78 -25.13 -12.71
N ASN A 618 1.83 -25.96 -12.74
CA ASN A 618 1.70 -27.43 -12.72
C ASN A 618 1.92 -28.05 -11.33
N ASP A 619 2.28 -27.28 -10.29
CA ASP A 619 2.52 -27.82 -8.95
C ASP A 619 1.21 -27.92 -8.16
N THR A 620 0.66 -29.14 -8.13
CA THR A 620 -0.65 -29.46 -7.53
C THR A 620 -0.57 -29.98 -6.10
N THR A 621 0.64 -30.21 -5.58
CA THR A 621 0.90 -30.90 -4.29
C THR A 621 1.70 -30.06 -3.29
N SER A 622 1.98 -28.80 -3.62
CA SER A 622 2.67 -27.86 -2.72
C SER A 622 1.73 -26.89 -2.02
N MET A 623 2.18 -26.40 -0.87
CA MET A 623 1.58 -25.32 -0.11
C MET A 623 2.61 -24.26 0.19
N THR A 624 2.22 -23.00 0.06
CA THR A 624 3.03 -21.85 0.48
C THR A 624 2.55 -21.35 1.83
N ILE A 625 3.47 -21.05 2.75
CA ILE A 625 3.20 -20.63 4.12
C ILE A 625 3.87 -19.28 4.35
N SER A 626 3.10 -18.19 4.24
CA SER A 626 3.58 -16.83 4.49
C SER A 626 3.70 -16.57 5.99
N GLN A 627 4.91 -16.24 6.45
CA GLN A 627 5.14 -15.60 7.73
C GLN A 627 4.88 -14.10 7.61
N TYR A 628 4.12 -13.53 8.53
CA TYR A 628 3.98 -12.09 8.72
C TYR A 628 4.52 -11.69 10.10
N LEU A 629 5.62 -10.94 10.13
CA LEU A 629 6.07 -10.24 11.35
C LEU A 629 5.26 -8.96 11.53
N GLY A 630 4.53 -8.86 12.64
CA GLY A 630 3.61 -7.77 12.97
C GLY A 630 3.95 -7.04 14.28
N ARG A 631 2.97 -6.92 15.19
CA ARG A 631 3.09 -6.21 16.48
C ARG A 631 4.40 -6.49 17.20
N GLY A 632 5.13 -5.43 17.56
CA GLY A 632 6.45 -5.49 18.16
C GLY A 632 7.61 -5.21 17.17
N SER A 633 7.34 -5.23 15.87
CA SER A 633 8.27 -4.74 14.84
C SER A 633 8.61 -3.26 15.04
N THR A 634 9.90 -2.92 15.04
CA THR A 634 10.40 -1.55 15.27
C THR A 634 10.93 -0.88 14.00
N SER A 635 11.12 -1.61 12.91
CA SER A 635 11.45 -1.04 11.60
C SER A 635 10.32 -0.14 11.08
N ARG A 636 10.66 0.98 10.41
CA ARG A 636 9.69 1.91 9.82
C ARG A 636 10.16 2.51 8.49
N GLY A 637 9.26 2.53 7.53
CA GLY A 637 9.44 3.11 6.20
C GLY A 637 8.97 4.57 6.11
N ALA A 638 8.88 5.05 4.88
CA ALA A 638 8.28 6.33 4.51
C ALA A 638 7.65 6.25 3.12
N LEU A 639 6.62 7.06 2.89
CA LEU A 639 6.11 7.43 1.58
C LEU A 639 6.64 8.79 1.16
N SER A 640 6.80 8.96 -0.15
CA SER A 640 6.99 10.26 -0.80
C SER A 640 6.03 10.42 -1.98
N ILE A 641 5.86 11.65 -2.44
CA ILE A 641 5.15 12.01 -3.67
C ILE A 641 6.17 12.44 -4.74
N ASN A 642 5.97 12.04 -5.99
CA ASN A 642 6.78 12.49 -7.13
C ASN A 642 6.14 13.70 -7.84
N GLY A 643 6.85 14.34 -8.78
CA GLY A 643 6.37 15.56 -9.46
C GLY A 643 5.20 15.35 -10.43
N ALA A 644 4.85 14.10 -10.77
CA ALA A 644 3.58 13.74 -11.43
C ALA A 644 2.46 13.38 -10.43
N LEU A 645 2.69 13.64 -9.14
CA LEU A 645 1.78 13.39 -8.02
C LEU A 645 1.44 11.91 -7.79
N GLY A 646 2.31 11.00 -8.23
CA GLY A 646 2.27 9.58 -7.86
C GLY A 646 2.93 9.35 -6.49
N MET A 647 2.38 8.42 -5.69
CA MET A 647 2.94 8.06 -4.38
C MET A 647 3.89 6.87 -4.50
N VAL A 648 5.04 6.94 -3.82
CA VAL A 648 6.08 5.90 -3.85
C VAL A 648 6.54 5.51 -2.44
N VAL A 649 6.95 4.25 -2.25
CA VAL A 649 7.58 3.75 -1.02
C VAL A 649 9.07 4.14 -1.04
N SER A 650 9.36 5.40 -0.73
CA SER A 650 10.72 5.96 -0.73
C SER A 650 11.65 5.36 0.33
N LYS A 651 11.10 4.78 1.41
CA LYS A 651 11.84 3.95 2.34
C LYS A 651 11.01 2.72 2.71
N ALA A 652 11.52 1.52 2.41
CA ALA A 652 10.81 0.27 2.68
C ALA A 652 10.86 -0.11 4.19
N PRO A 653 9.75 -0.55 4.82
CA PRO A 653 9.68 -0.78 6.27
C PRO A 653 10.37 -2.06 6.77
N TYR A 654 10.98 -2.88 5.91
CA TYR A 654 11.33 -4.27 6.22
C TYR A 654 12.73 -4.44 6.84
N LEU A 655 12.80 -5.09 8.00
CA LEU A 655 14.02 -5.63 8.61
C LEU A 655 15.20 -4.65 8.68
N GLN A 656 14.95 -3.43 9.15
CA GLN A 656 15.96 -2.38 9.32
C GLN A 656 16.84 -2.58 10.57
N ASN A 657 16.53 -3.56 11.42
CA ASN A 657 17.31 -3.93 12.60
C ASN A 657 17.40 -5.46 12.76
N ASP A 658 18.36 -5.90 13.58
CA ASP A 658 18.65 -7.30 13.79
C ASP A 658 17.63 -8.01 14.68
N ALA A 659 16.92 -7.29 15.55
CA ALA A 659 15.90 -7.88 16.43
C ALA A 659 14.66 -8.34 15.64
N ASP A 660 14.16 -7.51 14.72
CA ASP A 660 13.11 -7.89 13.76
C ASP A 660 13.57 -9.08 12.89
N THR A 661 14.84 -9.05 12.42
CA THR A 661 15.44 -10.13 11.61
C THR A 661 15.56 -11.44 12.39
N SER A 662 15.96 -11.37 13.67
CA SER A 662 16.10 -12.53 14.56
C SER A 662 14.75 -13.21 14.84
N ALA A 663 13.68 -12.43 14.98
CA ALA A 663 12.33 -12.95 15.22
C ALA A 663 11.78 -13.70 14.00
N VAL A 664 12.01 -13.18 12.78
CA VAL A 664 11.70 -13.89 11.52
C VAL A 664 12.39 -15.26 11.47
N ILE A 665 13.71 -15.29 11.72
CA ILE A 665 14.54 -16.51 11.69
C ILE A 665 14.08 -17.52 12.77
N ALA A 666 13.87 -17.06 14.00
CA ALA A 666 13.45 -17.92 15.11
C ALA A 666 12.03 -18.49 14.90
N GLY A 667 11.11 -17.70 14.35
CA GLY A 667 9.80 -18.18 13.92
C GLY A 667 9.89 -19.25 12.84
N ILE A 668 10.67 -19.04 11.78
CA ILE A 668 10.87 -20.05 10.73
C ILE A 668 11.45 -21.34 11.33
N LYS A 669 12.38 -21.27 12.28
CA LYS A 669 12.88 -22.45 13.00
C LYS A 669 11.79 -23.15 13.81
N SER A 670 10.94 -22.42 14.53
CA SER A 670 9.79 -22.96 15.28
C SER A 670 8.79 -23.67 14.36
N MET A 671 8.36 -23.01 13.29
CA MET A 671 7.45 -23.54 12.29
C MET A 671 8.03 -24.77 11.56
N MET A 672 9.31 -24.72 11.16
CA MET A 672 9.98 -25.88 10.54
C MET A 672 10.11 -27.07 11.50
N ALA A 673 10.35 -26.83 12.80
CA ALA A 673 10.40 -27.90 13.81
C ALA A 673 9.03 -28.55 14.02
N ALA A 674 7.96 -27.76 13.97
CA ALA A 674 6.59 -28.26 14.09
C ALA A 674 6.14 -29.05 12.85
N ILE A 675 6.40 -28.54 11.65
CA ILE A 675 6.08 -29.22 10.39
C ILE A 675 6.79 -30.58 10.28
N LYS A 676 8.05 -30.67 10.74
CA LYS A 676 8.86 -31.90 10.73
C LYS A 676 8.32 -33.04 11.61
N LYS A 677 7.23 -32.85 12.36
CA LYS A 677 6.51 -33.97 13.01
C LYS A 677 5.81 -34.88 12.01
N ASN A 678 5.46 -34.39 10.82
CA ASN A 678 5.08 -35.23 9.70
C ASN A 678 6.28 -35.39 8.76
N PRO A 679 6.97 -36.55 8.75
CA PRO A 679 8.17 -36.77 7.94
C PRO A 679 7.87 -36.90 6.43
N LEU A 680 6.60 -36.93 6.02
CA LEU A 680 6.20 -36.92 4.61
C LEU A 680 6.11 -35.50 4.02
N ILE A 681 6.32 -34.45 4.83
CA ILE A 681 6.33 -33.06 4.36
C ILE A 681 7.76 -32.67 3.92
N GLU A 682 7.93 -32.45 2.63
CA GLU A 682 9.17 -32.03 1.99
C GLU A 682 9.27 -30.49 1.96
N PHE A 683 10.39 -29.91 2.42
CA PHE A 683 10.63 -28.47 2.28
C PHE A 683 11.24 -28.14 0.92
N GLN A 684 10.53 -27.35 0.11
CA GLN A 684 11.05 -26.74 -1.11
C GLN A 684 11.76 -25.41 -0.81
N VAL A 685 11.22 -24.62 0.12
CA VAL A 685 11.76 -23.32 0.54
C VAL A 685 11.67 -23.19 2.06
N PRO A 686 12.80 -22.96 2.78
CA PRO A 686 14.18 -23.02 2.28
C PRO A 686 14.54 -24.43 1.78
N SER A 687 15.49 -24.52 0.85
CA SER A 687 15.98 -25.80 0.33
C SER A 687 16.81 -26.55 1.39
N ALA A 688 16.88 -27.87 1.30
CA ALA A 688 17.53 -28.72 2.31
C ALA A 688 19.04 -28.44 2.54
N ASN A 689 19.70 -27.75 1.59
CA ASN A 689 21.10 -27.32 1.66
C ASN A 689 21.30 -25.87 2.13
N GLN A 690 20.23 -25.14 2.49
CA GLN A 690 20.28 -23.74 2.92
C GLN A 690 19.82 -23.61 4.38
N THR A 691 20.59 -22.91 5.21
CA THR A 691 20.15 -22.56 6.58
C THR A 691 19.08 -21.47 6.56
N VAL A 692 18.26 -21.40 7.60
CA VAL A 692 17.23 -20.35 7.75
C VAL A 692 17.86 -18.95 7.73
N GLU A 693 19.00 -18.78 8.40
CA GLU A 693 19.84 -17.58 8.35
C GLU A 693 20.19 -17.17 6.90
N GLN A 694 20.79 -18.09 6.13
CA GLN A 694 21.17 -17.83 4.74
C GLN A 694 19.96 -17.53 3.85
N TYR A 695 18.83 -18.21 4.09
CA TYR A 695 17.59 -17.99 3.35
C TYR A 695 17.03 -16.59 3.61
N VAL A 696 16.85 -16.20 4.88
CA VAL A 696 16.32 -14.88 5.25
C VAL A 696 17.26 -13.75 4.78
N ALA A 697 18.57 -13.97 4.81
CA ALA A 697 19.57 -13.05 4.28
C ALA A 697 19.55 -12.91 2.75
N SER A 698 19.23 -13.98 2.00
CA SER A 698 19.14 -13.94 0.52
C SER A 698 17.91 -13.20 -0.03
N LEU A 699 16.92 -12.89 0.82
CA LEU A 699 15.69 -12.22 0.40
C LEU A 699 15.82 -10.68 0.45
N PRO A 700 15.71 -9.95 -0.68
CA PRO A 700 15.80 -8.49 -0.70
C PRO A 700 14.77 -7.84 0.23
N LYS A 701 15.18 -6.78 0.96
CA LYS A 701 14.34 -6.03 1.92
C LYS A 701 13.41 -5.00 1.23
N THR A 702 12.87 -5.34 0.06
CA THR A 702 12.09 -4.43 -0.80
C THR A 702 10.60 -4.74 -0.80
N ALA A 703 9.76 -3.74 -1.10
CA ALA A 703 8.30 -3.92 -1.19
C ALA A 703 7.91 -5.03 -2.18
N ALA A 704 8.56 -5.09 -3.34
CA ALA A 704 8.31 -6.12 -4.36
C ALA A 704 8.58 -7.57 -3.91
N LYS A 705 9.34 -7.77 -2.82
CA LYS A 705 9.69 -9.10 -2.29
C LYS A 705 9.11 -9.39 -0.89
N ARG A 706 8.82 -8.35 -0.08
CA ARG A 706 8.42 -8.50 1.34
C ARG A 706 7.07 -7.87 1.73
N ARG A 707 6.35 -7.19 0.81
CA ARG A 707 5.04 -6.60 1.14
C ARG A 707 3.98 -7.66 1.42
N ALA A 708 3.17 -7.43 2.44
CA ALA A 708 1.91 -8.15 2.66
C ALA A 708 0.70 -7.35 2.16
N ASN A 709 0.90 -6.08 1.77
CA ASN A 709 -0.14 -5.13 1.35
C ASN A 709 -1.05 -4.67 2.51
N HIS A 710 -0.57 -4.75 3.74
CA HIS A 710 -1.19 -4.24 4.96
C HIS A 710 -0.62 -2.86 5.35
N TRP A 711 -0.41 -1.99 4.35
CA TRP A 711 0.22 -0.69 4.51
C TRP A 711 -0.56 0.24 5.47
N ILE A 712 0.11 0.72 6.52
CA ILE A 712 -0.46 1.56 7.57
C ILE A 712 0.48 2.71 7.99
N GLY A 713 0.00 3.59 8.86
CA GLY A 713 0.83 4.41 9.76
C GLY A 713 1.33 5.77 9.27
N THR A 714 1.05 6.11 8.01
CA THR A 714 1.49 7.33 7.31
C THR A 714 0.83 8.65 7.76
N ALA A 715 -0.21 8.58 8.58
CA ALA A 715 -0.87 9.72 9.23
C ALA A 715 -1.10 9.41 10.73
N LYS A 716 -0.08 8.84 11.37
CA LYS A 716 -0.05 8.36 12.75
C LYS A 716 -0.89 9.20 13.73
N ILE A 717 -1.71 8.51 14.52
CA ILE A 717 -2.39 9.04 15.71
C ILE A 717 -1.43 9.15 16.90
N GLY A 718 -1.53 10.24 17.66
CA GLY A 718 -0.77 10.41 18.89
C GLY A 718 -1.11 11.70 19.63
N THR A 719 -0.47 11.90 20.78
CA THR A 719 -0.55 13.14 21.57
C THR A 719 0.66 14.05 21.34
N ASP A 720 1.71 13.52 20.74
CA ASP A 720 2.96 14.16 20.38
C ASP A 720 2.84 14.87 19.02
N SER A 721 2.23 16.06 19.02
CA SER A 721 1.93 16.81 17.80
C SER A 721 3.16 17.06 16.92
N GLY A 722 3.03 16.73 15.62
CA GLY A 722 4.04 17.02 14.61
C GLY A 722 4.37 18.51 14.44
N LEU A 723 3.45 19.41 14.80
CA LEU A 723 3.70 20.86 14.79
C LEU A 723 4.82 21.27 15.75
N THR A 724 4.98 20.52 16.84
CA THR A 724 6.01 20.72 17.87
C THR A 724 7.16 19.72 17.75
N GLY A 725 7.34 19.11 16.57
CA GLY A 725 8.40 18.13 16.30
C GLY A 725 8.13 16.71 16.80
N GLY A 726 6.88 16.41 17.21
CA GLY A 726 6.45 15.05 17.53
C GLY A 726 6.18 14.19 16.29
N THR A 727 5.68 12.98 16.50
CA THR A 727 5.45 11.99 15.43
C THR A 727 3.99 11.88 14.97
N ALA A 728 3.05 12.55 15.64
CA ALA A 728 1.63 12.47 15.32
C ALA A 728 1.19 13.47 14.24
N VAL A 729 0.44 12.97 13.25
CA VAL A 729 -0.26 13.78 12.24
C VAL A 729 -1.68 14.12 12.71
N VAL A 730 -2.33 13.19 13.42
CA VAL A 730 -3.69 13.38 13.95
C VAL A 730 -3.77 13.20 15.46
N ASP A 731 -4.70 13.93 16.07
CA ASP A 731 -4.99 13.89 17.50
C ASP A 731 -5.85 12.66 17.90
N LEU A 732 -6.20 12.55 19.18
CA LEU A 732 -7.03 11.48 19.72
C LEU A 732 -8.47 11.44 19.19
N ASN A 733 -8.94 12.47 18.48
CA ASN A 733 -10.22 12.55 17.77
C ASN A 733 -10.05 12.40 16.25
N THR A 734 -8.88 11.91 15.83
CA THR A 734 -8.39 11.76 14.46
C THR A 734 -8.36 13.05 13.64
N GLN A 735 -8.40 14.21 14.30
CA GLN A 735 -8.31 15.53 13.70
C GLN A 735 -6.86 15.87 13.35
N VAL A 736 -6.62 16.38 12.14
CA VAL A 736 -5.28 16.76 11.67
C VAL A 736 -4.79 17.97 12.46
N TYR A 737 -3.60 17.87 13.06
CA TYR A 737 -3.04 18.94 13.86
C TYR A 737 -2.90 20.25 13.05
N GLY A 738 -3.30 21.38 13.65
CA GLY A 738 -3.31 22.67 12.97
C GLY A 738 -4.52 22.90 12.05
N THR A 739 -5.52 22.01 12.09
CA THR A 739 -6.79 22.16 11.35
C THR A 739 -7.99 22.19 12.28
N ASP A 740 -9.07 22.86 11.88
CA ASP A 740 -10.31 22.98 12.66
C ASP A 740 -11.27 21.81 12.46
N ASN A 741 -11.23 21.19 11.28
CA ASN A 741 -12.31 20.35 10.75
C ASN A 741 -11.88 19.34 9.67
N ILE A 742 -10.58 18.97 9.63
CA ILE A 742 -10.08 17.88 8.77
C ILE A 742 -9.72 16.71 9.66
N HIS A 743 -10.27 15.52 9.37
CA HIS A 743 -9.99 14.27 10.08
C HIS A 743 -9.43 13.20 9.13
N VAL A 744 -8.73 12.20 9.66
CA VAL A 744 -8.29 11.01 8.90
C VAL A 744 -8.83 9.75 9.58
N VAL A 745 -9.49 8.87 8.82
CA VAL A 745 -10.13 7.65 9.33
C VAL A 745 -9.92 6.51 8.33
N ASP A 746 -8.70 5.98 8.32
CA ASP A 746 -8.31 4.77 7.58
C ASP A 746 -7.02 4.14 8.16
N ALA A 747 -6.43 3.19 7.41
CA ALA A 747 -5.16 2.51 7.70
C ALA A 747 -3.97 3.43 8.03
N SER A 748 -3.96 4.67 7.53
CA SER A 748 -2.89 5.64 7.76
C SER A 748 -2.67 5.99 9.24
N ILE A 749 -3.66 5.87 10.12
CA ILE A 749 -3.52 6.41 11.49
C ILE A 749 -2.85 5.47 12.51
N PHE A 750 -2.59 4.19 12.18
CA PHE A 750 -2.04 3.23 13.16
C PHE A 750 -0.61 3.61 13.62
N PRO A 751 -0.30 3.57 14.93
CA PRO A 751 1.07 3.83 15.41
C PRO A 751 2.11 2.76 15.01
N GLY A 752 1.66 1.54 14.69
CA GLY A 752 2.50 0.41 14.30
C GLY A 752 1.67 -0.84 14.02
N HIS A 753 2.32 -1.88 13.50
CA HIS A 753 1.62 -3.09 13.11
C HIS A 753 0.96 -3.86 14.27
N ILE A 754 -0.06 -4.61 13.89
CA ILE A 754 -0.92 -5.45 14.73
C ILE A 754 -0.61 -6.95 14.50
N THR A 755 -1.39 -7.84 15.10
CA THR A 755 -1.26 -9.31 15.05
C THR A 755 -1.80 -9.94 13.77
N THR A 756 -2.82 -9.34 13.13
CA THR A 756 -3.58 -9.97 12.05
C THR A 756 -3.77 -9.07 10.83
N ASN A 757 -4.41 -9.57 9.76
CA ASN A 757 -4.81 -8.73 8.63
C ASN A 757 -5.71 -7.56 9.13
N PRO A 758 -5.52 -6.31 8.67
CA PRO A 758 -6.01 -5.13 9.38
C PRO A 758 -7.46 -4.71 9.10
N THR A 759 -8.19 -5.39 8.21
CA THR A 759 -9.50 -4.90 7.74
C THR A 759 -10.51 -4.71 8.88
N SER A 760 -10.59 -5.62 9.85
CA SER A 760 -11.48 -5.50 11.01
C SER A 760 -11.05 -4.42 12.00
N TYR A 761 -9.75 -4.16 12.13
CA TYR A 761 -9.21 -3.08 12.95
C TYR A 761 -9.51 -1.72 12.33
N ILE A 762 -9.37 -1.58 11.01
CA ILE A 762 -9.72 -0.34 10.28
C ILE A 762 -11.23 -0.03 10.43
N VAL A 763 -12.09 -1.05 10.35
CA VAL A 763 -13.54 -0.90 10.57
C VAL A 763 -13.85 -0.55 12.04
N THR A 764 -13.11 -1.10 13.00
CA THR A 764 -13.20 -0.75 14.42
C THR A 764 -12.75 0.69 14.68
N ILE A 765 -11.66 1.14 14.05
CA ILE A 765 -11.21 2.53 14.07
C ILE A 765 -12.31 3.46 13.57
N ALA A 766 -13.00 3.11 12.48
CA ALA A 766 -14.06 3.93 11.93
C ALA A 766 -15.31 4.02 12.82
N GLU A 767 -15.75 2.92 13.45
CA GLU A 767 -16.83 2.92 14.46
C GLU A 767 -16.45 3.72 15.72
N HIS A 768 -15.18 3.76 16.12
CA HIS A 768 -14.70 4.55 17.28
C HIS A 768 -14.48 6.03 16.94
N ALA A 769 -13.84 6.32 15.81
CA ALA A 769 -13.60 7.67 15.31
C ALA A 769 -14.93 8.41 15.06
N ALA A 770 -15.91 7.77 14.43
CA ALA A 770 -17.22 8.39 14.23
C ALA A 770 -17.87 8.85 15.55
N ALA A 771 -17.80 8.03 16.60
CA ALA A 771 -18.33 8.39 17.91
C ALA A 771 -17.59 9.61 18.52
N LYS A 772 -16.26 9.65 18.42
CA LYS A 772 -15.45 10.80 18.88
C LYS A 772 -15.76 12.08 18.09
N ILE A 773 -15.79 11.98 16.76
CA ILE A 773 -16.10 13.10 15.86
C ILE A 773 -17.50 13.64 16.15
N LEU A 774 -18.51 12.79 16.33
CA LEU A 774 -19.86 13.23 16.70
C LEU A 774 -19.95 13.85 18.11
N ALA A 775 -19.07 13.47 19.03
CA ALA A 775 -18.97 14.06 20.37
C ALA A 775 -18.23 15.41 20.40
N LEU A 776 -17.40 15.73 19.39
CA LEU A 776 -16.80 17.06 19.25
C LEU A 776 -17.88 18.11 18.98
N ALA A 777 -18.05 19.04 19.91
CA ALA A 777 -19.00 20.15 19.81
C ALA A 777 -18.89 20.87 18.45
N SER A 778 -20.04 21.29 17.92
CA SER A 778 -20.08 22.09 16.70
C SER A 778 -19.32 23.40 16.92
N SER A 779 -18.33 23.71 16.07
CA SER A 779 -17.57 24.96 16.08
C SER A 779 -18.39 26.13 15.51
N GLY A 780 -19.60 26.31 16.05
CA GLY A 780 -20.51 27.40 15.73
C GLY A 780 -19.95 28.71 16.24
N GLY A 781 -19.50 29.56 15.31
CA GLY A 781 -19.11 30.94 15.64
C GLY A 781 -20.29 31.66 16.28
N LYS A 782 -20.10 32.12 17.52
CA LYS A 782 -21.12 32.84 18.28
C LYS A 782 -21.40 34.17 17.56
N PRO A 783 -22.64 34.46 17.11
CA PRO A 783 -22.93 35.74 16.47
C PRO A 783 -22.68 36.88 17.45
N THR A 784 -21.96 37.91 17.01
CA THR A 784 -21.77 39.15 17.78
C THR A 784 -23.05 39.98 17.75
N SER A 785 -23.96 39.71 18.69
CA SER A 785 -25.03 40.65 19.04
C SER A 785 -24.52 41.65 20.09
N SER A 786 -24.91 42.92 19.92
CA SER A 786 -24.53 44.03 20.78
C SER A 786 -25.24 43.97 22.15
N ALA A 787 -24.65 44.61 23.16
CA ALA A 787 -25.18 44.61 24.52
C ALA A 787 -26.38 45.56 24.67
N GLY A 788 -27.37 45.11 25.45
CA GLY A 788 -28.45 45.92 26.02
C GLY A 788 -28.74 45.43 27.45
N PRO A 789 -28.75 46.29 28.49
CA PRO A 789 -28.79 45.84 29.88
C PRO A 789 -30.21 45.69 30.43
N ILE A 790 -30.53 44.55 31.04
CA ILE A 790 -31.70 44.36 31.92
C ILE A 790 -31.25 43.64 33.21
N GLN A 791 -31.87 44.00 34.34
CA GLN A 791 -31.43 43.67 35.70
C GLN A 791 -32.11 42.42 36.27
N SER A 792 -31.44 41.77 37.24
CA SER A 792 -32.01 40.93 38.31
C SER A 792 -32.76 39.64 37.89
N SER A 793 -32.74 38.56 38.64
CA SER A 793 -32.67 38.44 40.10
C SER A 793 -32.00 37.14 40.55
N ALA A 794 -31.62 37.06 41.82
CA ALA A 794 -30.90 35.92 42.37
C ALA A 794 -31.83 34.90 43.06
N LYS A 795 -31.40 33.64 43.11
CA LYS A 795 -31.59 32.81 44.30
C LYS A 795 -30.45 31.82 44.49
N SER A 796 -29.86 31.86 45.68
CA SER A 796 -28.86 30.89 46.14
C SER A 796 -29.57 29.71 46.79
N MET A 797 -28.97 28.53 46.69
CA MET A 797 -29.01 27.55 47.77
C MET A 797 -27.58 27.15 48.15
N SER A 798 -27.35 26.98 49.44
CA SER A 798 -26.06 26.66 50.03
C SER A 798 -26.24 25.53 51.04
N ALA A 799 -25.26 24.63 51.11
CA ALA A 799 -25.15 23.63 52.15
C ALA A 799 -23.68 23.61 52.66
N LYS A 800 -23.50 23.72 53.97
CA LYS A 800 -22.19 23.63 54.65
C LYS A 800 -21.89 22.17 55.06
N PRO A 801 -20.61 21.79 55.26
CA PRO A 801 -20.23 20.42 55.59
C PRO A 801 -20.28 20.11 57.09
N SER A 802 -20.25 18.81 57.42
CA SER A 802 -19.96 18.26 58.76
C SER A 802 -18.54 17.66 58.82
N ASN A 803 -18.01 17.40 60.01
CA ASN A 803 -16.56 17.37 60.24
C ASN A 803 -16.08 16.24 61.18
N THR A 804 -15.11 15.43 60.69
CA THR A 804 -14.10 14.63 61.45
C THR A 804 -14.62 13.56 62.47
N PRO A 805 -13.79 12.67 63.08
CA PRO A 805 -12.31 12.52 63.07
C PRO A 805 -11.73 11.17 62.54
N ALA A 806 -10.38 11.11 62.44
CA ALA A 806 -9.56 9.93 62.11
C ALA A 806 -8.88 9.34 63.39
N PRO A 807 -7.74 8.58 63.43
CA PRO A 807 -6.53 8.50 62.56
C PRO A 807 -6.40 7.07 61.90
N SER A 808 -5.29 6.38 61.58
CA SER A 808 -3.79 6.49 61.59
C SER A 808 -3.27 5.30 60.72
N LYS A 809 -2.15 5.21 59.98
CA LYS A 809 -0.91 5.98 59.60
C LYS A 809 -0.51 5.48 58.17
N ALA A 810 0.31 6.10 57.31
CA ALA A 810 1.38 7.10 57.37
C ALA A 810 2.84 6.57 57.50
N VAL A 811 3.52 6.37 56.36
CA VAL A 811 4.99 6.39 56.16
C VAL A 811 5.32 6.99 54.76
N THR A 812 6.32 7.90 54.72
CA THR A 812 7.06 8.58 53.61
C THR A 812 6.88 8.14 52.15
N SER A 813 6.98 9.01 51.12
CA SER A 813 8.12 9.93 50.86
C SER A 813 7.78 11.32 50.26
N ALA A 814 8.81 12.15 50.02
CA ALA A 814 8.72 13.60 49.83
C ALA A 814 8.46 14.10 48.38
N SER A 815 8.14 15.40 48.25
CA SER A 815 7.87 16.12 47.00
C SER A 815 8.75 17.39 46.88
N PRO A 816 9.19 17.83 45.68
CA PRO A 816 10.06 19.00 45.52
C PRO A 816 9.32 20.35 45.65
N ALA A 817 10.03 21.40 46.07
CA ALA A 817 9.50 22.75 46.19
C ALA A 817 9.46 23.52 44.85
N THR A 818 8.47 24.41 44.70
CA THR A 818 8.31 25.28 43.52
C THR A 818 8.84 26.70 43.79
N PRO A 819 9.70 27.28 42.93
CA PRO A 819 10.15 28.66 43.08
C PRO A 819 9.12 29.64 42.48
N THR A 820 8.71 30.65 43.25
CA THR A 820 7.82 31.73 42.79
C THR A 820 8.61 32.85 42.10
N SER A 821 8.78 32.78 40.77
CA SER A 821 9.39 33.85 39.99
C SER A 821 8.42 35.05 39.83
N LYS A 822 8.87 36.26 40.16
CA LYS A 822 8.16 37.50 39.80
C LYS A 822 8.15 37.64 38.27
N PRO A 823 7.11 38.25 37.65
CA PRO A 823 7.10 38.50 36.21
C PRO A 823 8.29 39.35 35.74
N ALA A 824 8.70 39.15 34.49
CA ALA A 824 9.69 39.98 33.81
C ALA A 824 9.10 41.37 33.49
N GLU A 825 9.90 42.41 33.75
CA GLU A 825 9.52 43.80 33.49
C GLU A 825 9.49 44.13 31.99
N ALA A 826 9.00 45.33 31.65
CA ALA A 826 8.96 45.83 30.29
C ALA A 826 10.33 45.72 29.60
N TRP A 827 10.36 45.17 28.38
CA TRP A 827 11.55 44.96 27.54
C TRP A 827 12.60 43.98 28.07
N ASN A 828 12.38 43.31 29.21
CA ASN A 828 13.28 42.25 29.69
C ASN A 828 13.02 40.91 28.99
N GLN A 829 13.99 39.99 29.10
CA GLN A 829 13.86 38.63 28.60
C GLN A 829 12.79 37.85 29.39
N CYS A 830 12.01 37.05 28.67
CA CYS A 830 10.90 36.24 29.21
C CYS A 830 10.89 34.80 28.66
N GLY A 831 11.91 34.38 27.93
CA GLY A 831 11.99 33.05 27.33
C GLY A 831 13.21 32.88 26.43
N GLY A 832 13.39 31.65 25.95
CA GLY A 832 14.53 31.22 25.14
C GLY A 832 15.09 29.88 25.60
N THR A 833 15.71 29.13 24.69
CA THR A 833 16.38 27.85 25.02
C THR A 833 17.50 28.09 26.02
N GLY A 834 17.41 27.46 27.20
CA GLY A 834 18.35 27.64 28.31
C GLY A 834 18.01 28.79 29.27
N TYR A 835 16.97 29.58 29.02
CA TYR A 835 16.55 30.65 29.93
C TYR A 835 15.82 30.10 31.16
N THR A 836 16.31 30.45 32.35
CA THR A 836 15.78 30.00 33.66
C THR A 836 15.06 31.10 34.44
N GLY A 837 14.92 32.29 33.86
CA GLY A 837 14.23 33.42 34.46
C GLY A 837 12.70 33.40 34.28
N PRO A 838 12.00 34.50 34.60
CA PRO A 838 10.54 34.55 34.56
C PRO A 838 9.96 34.37 33.15
N THR A 839 8.95 33.51 33.01
CA THR A 839 8.29 33.20 31.73
C THR A 839 7.01 33.99 31.47
N THR A 840 6.69 34.96 32.33
CA THR A 840 5.51 35.84 32.22
C THR A 840 5.94 37.30 32.33
N CYS A 841 5.20 38.20 31.68
CA CYS A 841 5.48 39.63 31.66
C CYS A 841 4.58 40.42 32.63
N VAL A 842 5.03 41.62 33.02
CA VAL A 842 4.19 42.60 33.71
C VAL A 842 2.94 42.99 32.89
N THR A 843 1.87 43.37 33.59
CA THR A 843 0.58 43.72 32.97
C THR A 843 0.72 44.83 31.92
N GLY A 844 0.12 44.62 30.74
CA GLY A 844 0.25 45.51 29.58
C GLY A 844 1.32 45.07 28.57
N TYR A 845 2.15 44.07 28.93
CA TYR A 845 3.18 43.48 28.08
C TYR A 845 2.93 41.98 27.89
N LYS A 846 3.35 41.46 26.73
CA LYS A 846 3.29 40.04 26.33
C LYS A 846 4.69 39.53 25.98
N CYS A 847 4.95 38.26 26.27
CA CYS A 847 6.20 37.63 25.89
C CYS A 847 6.16 37.27 24.39
N VAL A 848 7.05 37.83 23.59
CA VAL A 848 7.16 37.55 22.15
C VAL A 848 8.51 36.90 21.85
N VAL A 849 8.47 35.76 21.15
CA VAL A 849 9.67 35.05 20.69
C VAL A 849 10.34 35.88 19.60
N ASN A 850 11.63 36.20 19.79
CA ASN A 850 12.47 36.82 18.77
C ASN A 850 13.21 35.74 17.97
N ASN A 851 13.79 34.77 18.68
CA ASN A 851 14.46 33.59 18.11
C ASN A 851 14.49 32.44 19.14
N SER A 852 15.03 31.28 18.76
CA SER A 852 15.07 30.07 19.60
C SER A 852 15.78 30.24 20.95
N TYR A 853 16.65 31.24 21.12
CA TYR A 853 17.39 31.52 22.35
C TYR A 853 16.90 32.76 23.10
N TYR A 854 15.98 33.54 22.53
CA TYR A 854 15.55 34.82 23.12
C TYR A 854 14.08 35.16 22.85
N SER A 855 13.34 35.48 23.91
CA SER A 855 11.97 36.03 23.88
C SER A 855 11.90 37.23 24.83
N GLN A 856 11.15 38.27 24.47
CA GLN A 856 11.17 39.57 25.16
C GLN A 856 9.76 40.06 25.51
N CYS A 857 9.61 40.73 26.65
CA CYS A 857 8.37 41.41 27.03
C CYS A 857 8.18 42.68 26.20
N VAL A 858 7.23 42.68 25.27
CA VAL A 858 6.87 43.84 24.44
C VAL A 858 5.43 44.29 24.74
N PRO A 859 5.04 45.55 24.47
CA PRO A 859 3.67 46.00 24.67
C PRO A 859 2.63 45.14 23.93
N ASN A 860 1.43 45.04 24.53
CA ASN A 860 0.30 44.26 24.00
C ASN A 860 -0.23 44.76 22.64
#